data_AF-A0A011NUB6-F1
#
_entry.id   AF-A0A011NUB6-F1
#
_cell.length_a   1.000
_cell.length_b   1.000
_cell.length_c   1.000
_cell.angle_alpha   90.00
_cell.angle_beta   90.00
_cell.angle_gamma   90.00
#
_symmetry.space_group_name_H-M   'P 1'
#
loop_
_entity.id
_entity.type
_entity.pdbx_description
1 polymer ?
#
loop_
_entity_poly.entity_id
_entity_poly.type
_entity_poly.pdbx_seq_one_letter_code
_entity_poly.pdbx_strand_id
1 'polypeptide(L)'
;MHSADQAVFRDIVLVGGGHSHVVVLRRFAMRPLPGVRLTVICSDTHTPYSGMLPGYIAGHYSHDEVHIDLRRLAEFAGARYFREQVIGLDRVQRKVLCARRPPVAYDRLSINIGSMPAVNQVEGAAEHAIPVKPIRRFNEHWLALLERVRQHRGAKTIAIVGAGAGGVELSLAMHHRLRNELRRLGRDPGELRFHLFSAEPEILPTHNARVRRAFEQVLAERAVVVHRDAKVSAVASGQLRTAGGETLAVDEIVWVTQAGGADWLRDTGLALDDRGFIQVRDSLQTVSDAHIFAAGDCASMIDRALEKAGVFAVRQGRPLADNLRRSVLGQPLRAYHPQARWLALISTGDRYAIASRGGLHTAGAWVWRWKDWIDRRFMARFNDLPAQRMAIARPQGEESAVPLDEAESAQAISALAMRCGGCGAKVGATVLSRALASVHPVERDDVLIGLHAPDDAAVVRVPPGRAMVHTVDFFRALIDDPWLFGRIAANHALGDIFAMGGEAQSATAIATVPPGLESQVEETLLQMMAGAVEVLNEAGCALVGGHSGEGRELALGFAINGLIDEGLAGVMCKGGMRPGDQLILGKPIGTGTLLAAHARLQAKGRWIDDVLASMEQSNRLAASCLREHGATACTDLTGFGLLGHLVEMTRASGVDAEIDLAALPVLEGAAETSAAGILSSLQPANLRLRRALRGTESARSHPNYALLFDPQTAGGLLASVPAERAAACIAALRSLGYGKAACIGRVLPPADDLAPIHLK
;
A
#
# COMPACT_ATOMS: atom_id res chain seq x y z
N MET A 1 -0.86 12.92 -8.53
CA MET A 1 -2.16 13.45 -9.03
C MET A 1 -2.04 13.83 -10.50
N HIS A 2 -2.87 13.21 -11.36
CA HIS A 2 -2.97 13.57 -12.78
C HIS A 2 -3.23 15.07 -12.98
N SER A 3 -2.61 15.67 -14.00
CA SER A 3 -3.16 16.91 -14.56
C SER A 3 -4.46 16.52 -15.25
N ALA A 4 -5.55 17.12 -14.77
CA ALA A 4 -6.92 16.86 -15.16
C ALA A 4 -7.29 17.46 -16.53
N ASP A 5 -6.31 17.57 -17.44
CA ASP A 5 -6.47 18.30 -18.70
C ASP A 5 -6.74 17.35 -19.89
N GLN A 6 -6.91 16.04 -19.67
CA GLN A 6 -7.21 15.08 -20.74
C GLN A 6 -8.26 14.05 -20.30
N ALA A 7 -9.31 13.91 -21.11
CA ALA A 7 -10.31 12.86 -20.97
C ALA A 7 -9.66 11.46 -21.06
N VAL A 8 -10.18 10.53 -20.26
CA VAL A 8 -9.75 9.12 -20.28
C VAL A 8 -10.68 8.33 -21.20
N PHE A 9 -10.09 7.57 -22.11
CA PHE A 9 -10.81 6.75 -23.09
C PHE A 9 -10.62 5.25 -22.89
N ARG A 10 -9.44 4.85 -22.40
CA ARG A 10 -9.10 3.43 -22.18
C ARG A 10 -8.36 3.20 -20.87
N ASP A 11 -8.61 2.05 -20.26
CA ASP A 11 -7.91 1.57 -19.07
C ASP A 11 -6.94 0.42 -19.37
N ILE A 12 -5.71 0.57 -18.89
CA ILE A 12 -4.77 -0.54 -18.74
C ILE A 12 -4.66 -0.86 -17.25
N VAL A 13 -5.00 -2.10 -16.88
CA VAL A 13 -4.83 -2.61 -15.52
C VAL A 13 -3.62 -3.53 -15.46
N LEU A 14 -2.72 -3.26 -14.51
CA LEU A 14 -1.54 -4.07 -14.21
C LEU A 14 -1.77 -4.79 -12.88
N VAL A 15 -1.87 -6.12 -12.91
CA VAL A 15 -2.01 -6.95 -11.71
C VAL A 15 -0.63 -7.45 -11.27
N GLY A 16 -0.22 -7.04 -10.08
CA GLY A 16 1.07 -7.37 -9.47
C GLY A 16 2.19 -6.39 -9.82
N GLY A 17 3.15 -6.27 -8.92
CA GLY A 17 4.29 -5.35 -9.02
C GLY A 17 5.60 -5.97 -9.51
N GLY A 18 5.54 -7.08 -10.25
CA GLY A 18 6.75 -7.80 -10.65
C GLY A 18 7.64 -7.05 -11.66
N HIS A 19 8.82 -7.60 -11.93
CA HIS A 19 9.90 -6.94 -12.66
C HIS A 19 9.52 -6.38 -14.03
N SER A 20 8.58 -7.00 -14.76
CA SER A 20 8.16 -6.45 -16.06
C SER A 20 7.23 -5.25 -15.89
N HIS A 21 6.35 -5.25 -14.87
CA HIS A 21 5.44 -4.13 -14.60
C HIS A 21 6.16 -2.88 -14.07
N VAL A 22 7.19 -3.02 -13.23
CA VAL A 22 8.02 -1.84 -12.84
C VAL A 22 8.68 -1.19 -14.06
N VAL A 23 9.09 -1.99 -15.05
CA VAL A 23 9.61 -1.49 -16.33
C VAL A 23 8.49 -0.84 -17.17
N VAL A 24 7.28 -1.42 -17.20
CA VAL A 24 6.11 -0.83 -17.87
C VAL A 24 5.79 0.55 -17.27
N LEU A 25 5.66 0.65 -15.94
CA LEU A 25 5.39 1.91 -15.25
C LEU A 25 6.45 2.96 -15.58
N ARG A 26 7.73 2.61 -15.48
CA ARG A 26 8.81 3.53 -15.86
C ARG A 26 8.73 3.98 -17.32
N ARG A 27 8.34 3.09 -18.26
CA ARG A 27 8.19 3.44 -19.68
C ARG A 27 6.96 4.31 -19.95
N PHE A 28 5.85 4.08 -19.23
CA PHE A 28 4.66 4.93 -19.25
C PHE A 28 4.91 6.28 -18.62
N ALA A 29 5.69 6.33 -17.54
CA ALA A 29 6.23 7.57 -17.06
C ALA A 29 6.99 8.24 -18.21
N MET A 30 8.08 7.62 -18.71
CA MET A 30 8.98 8.21 -19.72
C MET A 30 8.27 8.72 -20.97
N ARG A 31 7.29 7.97 -21.47
CA ARG A 31 6.47 8.33 -22.63
C ARG A 31 5.01 7.98 -22.30
N PRO A 32 4.22 8.93 -21.75
CA PRO A 32 2.81 8.74 -21.49
C PRO A 32 2.04 8.47 -22.79
N LEU A 33 0.82 7.96 -22.67
CA LEU A 33 -0.09 7.76 -23.80
C LEU A 33 -1.38 8.54 -23.53
N PRO A 34 -1.59 9.70 -24.18
CA PRO A 34 -2.81 10.50 -24.02
C PRO A 34 -4.09 9.68 -24.22
N GLY A 35 -5.09 9.91 -23.37
CA GLY A 35 -6.35 9.16 -23.39
C GLY A 35 -6.31 7.78 -22.73
N VAL A 36 -5.17 7.34 -22.20
CA VAL A 36 -5.03 6.05 -21.51
C VAL A 36 -4.72 6.25 -20.04
N ARG A 37 -5.54 5.64 -19.19
CA ARG A 37 -5.33 5.57 -17.76
C ARG A 37 -4.67 4.25 -17.39
N LEU A 38 -3.67 4.34 -16.51
CA LEU A 38 -2.94 3.18 -16.02
C LEU A 38 -3.31 2.95 -14.56
N THR A 39 -3.67 1.71 -14.22
CA THR A 39 -3.97 1.31 -12.84
C THR A 39 -3.11 0.11 -12.47
N VAL A 40 -2.48 0.14 -11.30
CA VAL A 40 -1.71 -0.97 -10.74
C VAL A 40 -2.45 -1.51 -9.52
N ILE A 41 -2.76 -2.79 -9.52
CA ILE A 41 -3.37 -3.50 -8.38
C ILE A 41 -2.32 -4.43 -7.80
N CYS A 42 -1.90 -4.18 -6.57
CA CYS A 42 -0.87 -4.96 -5.90
C CYS A 42 -1.07 -4.93 -4.38
N SER A 43 -0.93 -6.06 -3.69
CA SER A 43 -0.96 -6.10 -2.22
C SER A 43 0.25 -5.41 -1.58
N ASP A 44 1.34 -5.30 -2.35
CA ASP A 44 2.66 -4.91 -1.87
C ASP A 44 3.11 -3.57 -2.47
N THR A 45 3.38 -2.61 -1.58
CA THR A 45 3.92 -1.29 -1.92
C THR A 45 5.41 -1.32 -2.20
N HIS A 46 6.15 -2.22 -1.55
CA HIS A 46 7.56 -2.43 -1.78
C HIS A 46 7.77 -3.77 -2.46
N THR A 47 8.28 -3.75 -3.69
CA THR A 47 8.58 -4.98 -4.42
C THR A 47 10.08 -5.28 -4.34
N PRO A 48 10.47 -6.44 -3.78
CA PRO A 48 11.87 -6.79 -3.64
C PRO A 48 12.48 -7.12 -5.00
N TYR A 49 13.67 -6.58 -5.25
CA TYR A 49 14.48 -6.96 -6.39
C TYR A 49 15.26 -8.24 -6.06
N SER A 50 14.80 -9.36 -6.63
CA SER A 50 15.32 -10.69 -6.32
C SER A 50 16.83 -10.84 -6.56
N GLY A 51 17.42 -10.04 -7.46
CA GLY A 51 18.85 -10.04 -7.73
C GLY A 51 19.71 -9.56 -6.55
N MET A 52 19.18 -8.68 -5.69
CA MET A 52 19.86 -8.16 -4.50
C MET A 52 19.44 -8.85 -3.21
N LEU A 53 18.38 -9.67 -3.23
CA LEU A 53 17.87 -10.35 -2.04
C LEU A 53 18.96 -11.12 -1.28
N PRO A 54 19.81 -11.96 -1.90
CA PRO A 54 20.86 -12.66 -1.15
C PRO A 54 21.87 -11.71 -0.50
N GLY A 55 22.19 -10.57 -1.12
CA GLY A 55 23.04 -9.55 -0.50
C GLY A 55 22.37 -8.87 0.70
N TYR A 56 21.06 -8.65 0.65
CA TYR A 56 20.28 -8.14 1.78
C TYR A 56 20.27 -9.15 2.94
N ILE A 57 20.00 -10.43 2.65
CA ILE A 57 20.08 -11.51 3.64
C ILE A 57 21.47 -11.60 4.26
N ALA A 58 22.53 -11.44 3.45
CA ALA A 58 23.90 -11.40 3.95
C ALA A 58 24.24 -10.15 4.79
N GLY A 59 23.38 -9.11 4.79
CA GLY A 59 23.57 -7.86 5.52
C GLY A 59 24.36 -6.78 4.78
N HIS A 60 24.47 -6.86 3.45
CA HIS A 60 25.21 -5.89 2.62
C HIS A 60 24.36 -4.70 2.15
N TYR A 61 23.04 -4.81 2.26
CA TYR A 61 22.08 -3.80 1.82
C TYR A 61 21.04 -3.53 2.91
N SER A 62 20.54 -2.30 2.94
CA SER A 62 19.35 -1.93 3.69
C SER A 62 18.06 -2.37 2.95
N HIS A 63 16.93 -2.29 3.66
CA HIS A 63 15.61 -2.56 3.07
C HIS A 63 15.33 -1.65 1.86
N ASP A 64 15.59 -0.35 1.98
CA ASP A 64 15.27 0.65 0.94
C ASP A 64 16.19 0.51 -0.29
N GLU A 65 17.38 -0.08 -0.16
CA GLU A 65 18.29 -0.34 -1.29
C GLU A 65 17.85 -1.53 -2.16
N VAL A 66 17.12 -2.51 -1.62
CA VAL A 66 16.73 -3.73 -2.34
C VAL A 66 15.26 -3.77 -2.76
N HIS A 67 14.45 -2.83 -2.31
CA HIS A 67 13.05 -2.72 -2.70
C HIS A 67 12.82 -1.57 -3.67
N ILE A 68 11.95 -1.82 -4.65
CA ILE A 68 11.37 -0.78 -5.48
C ILE A 68 10.10 -0.30 -4.79
N ASP A 69 10.00 1.01 -4.57
CA ASP A 69 8.78 1.65 -4.09
C ASP A 69 7.77 1.76 -5.24
N LEU A 70 6.86 0.78 -5.30
CA LEU A 70 5.89 0.64 -6.38
C LEU A 70 4.85 1.76 -6.37
N ARG A 71 4.40 2.19 -5.19
CA ARG A 71 3.46 3.32 -5.07
C ARG A 71 4.09 4.58 -5.63
N ARG A 72 5.32 4.91 -5.19
CA ARG A 72 6.04 6.09 -5.69
C ARG A 72 6.32 6.01 -7.19
N LEU A 73 6.67 4.83 -7.70
CA LEU A 73 6.87 4.60 -9.13
C LEU A 73 5.57 4.73 -9.94
N ALA A 74 4.43 4.24 -9.42
CA ALA A 74 3.12 4.40 -10.04
C ALA A 74 2.72 5.88 -10.11
N GLU A 75 2.88 6.62 -9.02
CA GLU A 75 2.62 8.06 -9.00
C GLU A 75 3.52 8.83 -9.98
N PHE A 76 4.81 8.47 -10.05
CA PHE A 76 5.72 9.04 -11.06
C PHE A 76 5.31 8.71 -12.50
N ALA A 77 4.64 7.57 -12.72
CA ALA A 77 4.05 7.21 -14.00
C ALA A 77 2.72 7.92 -14.30
N GLY A 78 2.14 8.61 -13.31
CA GLY A 78 0.74 9.05 -13.37
C GLY A 78 -0.17 7.84 -13.50
N ALA A 79 0.03 6.83 -12.68
CA ALA A 79 -0.81 5.64 -12.61
C ALA A 79 -1.52 5.59 -11.26
N ARG A 80 -2.76 5.10 -11.26
CA ARG A 80 -3.48 4.74 -10.04
C ARG A 80 -2.78 3.57 -9.36
N TYR A 81 -2.71 3.59 -8.04
CA TYR A 81 -2.15 2.50 -7.25
C TYR A 81 -3.16 2.02 -6.22
N PHE A 82 -3.67 0.81 -6.44
CA PHE A 82 -4.65 0.16 -5.58
C PHE A 82 -3.93 -0.91 -4.75
N ARG A 83 -3.82 -0.65 -3.44
CA ARG A 83 -3.23 -1.60 -2.50
C ARG A 83 -4.25 -2.68 -2.15
N GLU A 84 -4.39 -3.66 -3.02
CA GLU A 84 -5.46 -4.66 -2.94
C GLU A 84 -5.01 -6.04 -3.45
N GLN A 85 -5.68 -7.08 -2.97
CA GLN A 85 -5.47 -8.46 -3.41
C GLN A 85 -6.45 -8.79 -4.54
N VAL A 86 -5.89 -9.25 -5.67
CA VAL A 86 -6.68 -9.85 -6.75
C VAL A 86 -6.98 -11.30 -6.39
N ILE A 87 -8.25 -11.67 -6.52
CA ILE A 87 -8.77 -13.00 -6.18
C ILE A 87 -9.39 -13.73 -7.38
N GLY A 88 -9.54 -13.05 -8.52
CA GLY A 88 -10.17 -13.64 -9.69
C GLY A 88 -10.25 -12.68 -10.87
N LEU A 89 -10.84 -13.17 -11.95
CA LEU A 89 -11.00 -12.42 -13.19
C LEU A 89 -12.34 -12.78 -13.85
N ASP A 90 -13.17 -11.78 -14.11
CA ASP A 90 -14.32 -11.91 -15.01
C ASP A 90 -13.91 -11.41 -16.40
N ARG A 91 -13.66 -12.36 -17.31
CA ARG A 91 -13.24 -12.06 -18.68
C ARG A 91 -14.37 -11.59 -19.58
N VAL A 92 -15.60 -11.99 -19.26
CA VAL A 92 -16.78 -11.62 -20.06
C VAL A 92 -17.10 -10.16 -19.82
N GLN A 93 -17.15 -9.74 -18.55
CA GLN A 93 -17.38 -8.34 -18.18
C GLN A 93 -16.11 -7.48 -18.18
N ARG A 94 -14.94 -8.09 -18.40
CA ARG A 94 -13.61 -7.44 -18.35
C ARG A 94 -13.35 -6.72 -17.03
N LYS A 95 -13.47 -7.46 -15.93
CA LYS A 95 -13.29 -6.95 -14.57
C LYS A 95 -12.30 -7.81 -13.79
N VAL A 96 -11.37 -7.14 -13.11
CA VAL A 96 -10.49 -7.78 -12.12
C VAL A 96 -11.23 -7.86 -10.79
N LEU A 97 -11.37 -9.06 -10.24
CA LEU A 97 -12.04 -9.29 -8.97
C LEU A 97 -11.07 -9.06 -7.81
N CYS A 98 -11.45 -8.17 -6.90
CA CYS A 98 -10.65 -7.76 -5.75
C CYS A 98 -11.26 -8.29 -4.44
N ALA A 99 -10.45 -8.47 -3.40
CA ALA A 99 -10.93 -9.07 -2.15
C ALA A 99 -11.86 -8.16 -1.35
N ARG A 100 -11.58 -6.85 -1.30
CA ARG A 100 -12.30 -5.90 -0.40
C ARG A 100 -13.04 -4.77 -1.09
N ARG A 101 -12.89 -4.61 -2.41
CA ARG A 101 -13.49 -3.50 -3.17
C ARG A 101 -14.25 -4.01 -4.38
N PRO A 102 -15.15 -3.19 -4.96
CA PRO A 102 -15.84 -3.56 -6.19
C PRO A 102 -14.85 -3.92 -7.31
N PRO A 103 -15.23 -4.85 -8.21
CA PRO A 103 -14.36 -5.25 -9.32
C PRO A 103 -13.89 -4.05 -10.16
N VAL A 104 -12.65 -4.12 -10.65
CA VAL A 104 -12.03 -3.03 -11.42
C VAL A 104 -12.08 -3.34 -12.90
N ALA A 105 -12.76 -2.50 -13.68
CA ALA A 105 -12.87 -2.65 -15.13
C ALA A 105 -11.53 -2.45 -15.86
N TYR A 106 -11.35 -3.12 -17.00
CA TYR A 106 -10.18 -2.95 -17.86
C TYR A 106 -10.53 -3.01 -19.35
N ASP A 107 -9.80 -2.25 -20.17
CA ASP A 107 -9.74 -2.47 -21.62
C ASP A 107 -8.60 -3.41 -21.98
N ARG A 108 -7.45 -3.27 -21.30
CA ARG A 108 -6.33 -4.21 -21.37
C ARG A 108 -5.87 -4.58 -19.98
N LEU A 109 -5.53 -5.85 -19.81
CA LEU A 109 -5.02 -6.39 -18.57
C LEU A 109 -3.61 -6.94 -18.79
N SER A 110 -2.73 -6.75 -17.82
CA SER A 110 -1.46 -7.45 -17.76
C SER A 110 -1.26 -8.06 -16.37
N ILE A 111 -0.84 -9.33 -16.32
CA ILE A 111 -0.61 -10.07 -15.07
C ILE A 111 0.90 -10.31 -14.89
N ASN A 112 1.44 -9.88 -13.75
CA ASN A 112 2.85 -10.06 -13.37
C ASN A 112 2.97 -10.20 -11.84
N ILE A 113 2.48 -11.33 -11.34
CA ILE A 113 2.38 -11.64 -9.91
C ILE A 113 3.51 -12.53 -9.39
N GLY A 114 4.49 -12.86 -10.24
CA GLY A 114 5.55 -13.80 -9.89
C GLY A 114 5.06 -15.25 -9.87
N SER A 115 5.72 -16.11 -9.09
CA SER A 115 5.38 -17.53 -8.95
C SER A 115 5.12 -17.88 -7.49
N MET A 116 4.29 -18.90 -7.25
CA MET A 116 3.91 -19.36 -5.92
C MET A 116 4.75 -20.57 -5.51
N PRO A 117 5.08 -20.74 -4.21
CA PRO A 117 5.84 -21.89 -3.76
C PRO A 117 5.00 -23.16 -3.86
N ALA A 118 5.57 -24.26 -4.36
CA ALA A 118 4.89 -25.55 -4.46
C ALA A 118 4.92 -26.34 -3.13
N VAL A 119 4.63 -25.67 -2.00
CA VAL A 119 4.68 -26.30 -0.66
C VAL A 119 3.59 -27.36 -0.47
N ASN A 120 2.47 -27.24 -1.17
CA ASN A 120 1.34 -28.17 -1.04
C ASN A 120 1.61 -29.55 -1.69
N GLN A 121 2.73 -29.72 -2.40
CA GLN A 121 3.11 -30.99 -3.04
C GLN A 121 3.87 -31.94 -2.10
N VAL A 122 4.30 -31.45 -0.94
CA VAL A 122 5.07 -32.20 0.05
C VAL A 122 4.34 -32.17 1.38
N GLU A 123 4.12 -33.34 1.95
CA GLU A 123 3.43 -33.51 3.24
C GLU A 123 4.07 -32.62 4.32
N GLY A 124 3.26 -31.80 4.99
CA GLY A 124 3.66 -30.90 6.08
C GLY A 124 4.55 -29.71 5.70
N ALA A 125 4.98 -29.56 4.44
CA ALA A 125 5.85 -28.44 4.04
C ALA A 125 5.15 -27.07 4.11
N ALA A 126 3.85 -27.01 3.86
CA ALA A 126 3.08 -25.77 3.99
C ALA A 126 2.99 -25.25 5.43
N GLU A 127 3.03 -26.15 6.42
CA GLU A 127 2.89 -25.82 7.84
C GLU A 127 4.25 -25.59 8.53
N HIS A 128 5.28 -26.30 8.08
CA HIS A 128 6.56 -26.38 8.80
C HIS A 128 7.77 -25.83 8.05
N ALA A 129 7.63 -25.46 6.76
CA ALA A 129 8.71 -24.85 6.00
C ALA A 129 8.47 -23.37 5.73
N ILE A 130 9.57 -22.62 5.60
CA ILE A 130 9.58 -21.19 5.29
C ILE A 130 9.80 -21.02 3.78
N PRO A 131 8.76 -20.73 2.98
CA PRO A 131 8.94 -20.53 1.56
C PRO A 131 9.64 -19.19 1.26
N VAL A 132 10.58 -19.22 0.32
CA VAL A 132 11.29 -18.00 -0.13
C VAL A 132 10.42 -17.11 -1.02
N LYS A 133 9.48 -17.68 -1.75
CA LYS A 133 8.49 -16.94 -2.56
C LYS A 133 7.11 -17.07 -1.92
N PRO A 134 6.27 -16.02 -1.90
CA PRO A 134 6.58 -14.65 -2.30
C PRO A 134 7.62 -14.00 -1.37
N ILE A 135 8.56 -13.24 -1.95
CA ILE A 135 9.77 -12.74 -1.25
C ILE A 135 9.44 -11.83 -0.07
N ARG A 136 8.34 -11.07 -0.12
CA ARG A 136 7.91 -10.23 1.00
C ARG A 136 7.71 -11.04 2.28
N ARG A 137 6.93 -12.14 2.20
CA ARG A 137 6.68 -13.01 3.37
C ARG A 137 7.99 -13.63 3.87
N PHE A 138 8.90 -13.96 2.96
CA PHE A 138 10.22 -14.45 3.34
C PHE A 138 11.03 -13.42 4.14
N ASN A 139 10.94 -12.12 3.83
CA ASN A 139 11.65 -11.09 4.59
C ASN A 139 11.20 -11.05 6.07
N GLU A 140 9.90 -11.12 6.31
CA GLU A 140 9.33 -11.17 7.67
C GLU A 140 9.85 -12.40 8.44
N HIS A 141 9.78 -13.58 7.81
CA HIS A 141 10.33 -14.81 8.39
C HIS A 141 11.84 -14.75 8.61
N TRP A 142 12.58 -14.11 7.70
CA TRP A 142 14.03 -13.95 7.81
C TRP A 142 14.42 -13.09 9.01
N LEU A 143 13.76 -11.96 9.21
CA LEU A 143 14.00 -11.10 10.38
C LEU A 143 13.65 -11.82 11.68
N ALA A 144 12.57 -12.60 11.69
CA ALA A 144 12.20 -13.42 12.84
C ALA A 144 13.24 -14.53 13.11
N LEU A 145 13.75 -15.21 12.06
CA LEU A 145 14.82 -16.20 12.18
C LEU A 145 16.11 -15.58 12.72
N LEU A 146 16.50 -14.41 12.21
CA LEU A 146 17.66 -13.67 12.68
C LEU A 146 17.57 -13.41 14.19
N GLU A 147 16.40 -13.01 14.67
CA GLU A 147 16.17 -12.77 16.10
C GLU A 147 16.16 -14.06 16.92
N ARG A 148 15.53 -15.13 16.43
CA ARG A 148 15.60 -16.46 17.07
C ARG A 148 17.04 -16.96 17.20
N VAL A 149 17.89 -16.76 16.19
CA VAL A 149 19.31 -17.16 16.25
C VAL A 149 20.09 -16.33 17.26
N ARG A 150 19.81 -15.03 17.37
CA ARG A 150 20.44 -14.16 18.39
C ARG A 150 20.12 -14.64 19.81
N GLN A 151 18.90 -15.10 20.03
CA GLN A 151 18.38 -15.49 21.36
C GLN A 151 18.61 -16.96 21.70
N HIS A 152 18.80 -17.84 20.71
CA HIS A 152 18.96 -19.29 20.89
C HIS A 152 20.15 -19.65 21.80
N ARG A 153 20.14 -20.85 22.39
CA ARG A 153 21.26 -21.45 23.15
C ARG A 153 21.61 -22.83 22.62
N GLY A 154 22.89 -23.07 22.33
CA GLY A 154 23.39 -24.37 21.86
C GLY A 154 23.33 -24.53 20.34
N ALA A 155 23.43 -25.77 19.86
CA ALA A 155 23.46 -26.03 18.42
C ALA A 155 22.08 -25.82 17.75
N LYS A 156 22.06 -25.33 16.51
CA LYS A 156 20.90 -25.36 15.61
C LYS A 156 21.26 -25.93 14.25
N THR A 157 20.30 -26.60 13.63
CA THR A 157 20.40 -27.15 12.28
C THR A 157 19.42 -26.43 11.36
N ILE A 158 19.94 -25.80 10.30
CA ILE A 158 19.17 -25.09 9.28
C ILE A 158 19.24 -25.87 7.98
N ALA A 159 18.09 -26.31 7.47
CA ALA A 159 17.96 -27.01 6.20
C ALA A 159 17.45 -26.08 5.10
N ILE A 160 18.08 -26.13 3.94
CA ILE A 160 17.64 -25.45 2.72
C ILE A 160 17.26 -26.52 1.71
N VAL A 161 16.01 -26.46 1.23
CA VAL A 161 15.47 -27.44 0.27
C VAL A 161 15.41 -26.82 -1.12
N GLY A 162 16.23 -27.35 -2.04
CA GLY A 162 16.35 -26.91 -3.42
C GLY A 162 17.74 -26.37 -3.73
N ALA A 163 18.56 -27.12 -4.45
CA ALA A 163 19.94 -26.77 -4.79
C ALA A 163 20.10 -26.07 -6.15
N GLY A 164 19.09 -25.29 -6.58
CA GLY A 164 19.21 -24.38 -7.73
C GLY A 164 20.01 -23.11 -7.39
N ALA A 165 20.16 -22.20 -8.35
CA ALA A 165 20.94 -20.96 -8.17
C ALA A 165 20.49 -20.15 -6.95
N GLY A 166 19.18 -19.94 -6.80
CA GLY A 166 18.63 -19.22 -5.66
C GLY A 166 18.87 -19.92 -4.32
N GLY A 167 18.77 -21.26 -4.27
CA GLY A 167 18.95 -22.01 -3.03
C GLY A 167 20.41 -22.07 -2.57
N VAL A 168 21.35 -22.26 -3.51
CA VAL A 168 22.79 -22.21 -3.21
C VAL A 168 23.19 -20.80 -2.75
N GLU A 169 22.78 -19.76 -3.48
CA GLU A 169 23.10 -18.37 -3.15
C GLU A 169 22.53 -17.95 -1.79
N LEU A 170 21.26 -18.31 -1.54
CA LEU A 170 20.60 -18.01 -0.27
C LEU A 170 21.22 -18.77 0.90
N SER A 171 21.56 -20.06 0.72
CA SER A 171 22.24 -20.85 1.75
C SER A 171 23.55 -20.19 2.19
N LEU A 172 24.36 -19.76 1.22
CA LEU A 172 25.64 -19.10 1.47
C LEU A 172 25.47 -17.71 2.12
N ALA A 173 24.45 -16.95 1.72
CA ALA A 173 24.11 -15.66 2.31
C ALA A 173 23.66 -15.78 3.77
N MET A 174 22.72 -16.70 4.06
CA MET A 174 22.25 -16.99 5.41
C MET A 174 23.39 -17.48 6.30
N HIS A 175 24.18 -18.43 5.80
CA HIS A 175 25.36 -18.95 6.48
C HIS A 175 26.33 -17.83 6.87
N HIS A 176 26.63 -16.92 5.95
CA HIS A 176 27.49 -15.77 6.23
C HIS A 176 26.92 -14.86 7.33
N ARG A 177 25.65 -14.44 7.19
CA ARG A 177 25.03 -13.49 8.12
C ARG A 177 24.90 -14.05 9.53
N LEU A 178 24.30 -15.23 9.67
CA LEU A 178 23.97 -15.78 10.98
C LEU A 178 25.23 -16.12 11.78
N ARG A 179 26.27 -16.65 11.13
CA ARG A 179 27.56 -16.91 11.79
C ARG A 179 28.26 -15.63 12.24
N ASN A 180 28.22 -14.57 11.44
CA ASN A 180 28.79 -13.27 11.83
C ASN A 180 28.04 -12.64 13.01
N GLU A 181 26.72 -12.82 13.09
CA GLU A 181 25.95 -12.36 14.25
C GLU A 181 26.33 -13.10 15.52
N LEU A 182 26.55 -14.44 15.46
CA LEU A 182 27.07 -15.20 16.60
C LEU A 182 28.46 -14.71 17.04
N ARG A 183 29.38 -14.46 16.08
CA ARG A 183 30.69 -13.88 16.40
C ARG A 183 30.56 -12.54 17.11
N ARG A 184 29.65 -11.67 16.64
CA ARG A 184 29.41 -10.35 17.26
C ARG A 184 28.89 -10.46 18.69
N LEU A 185 28.15 -11.52 18.98
CA LEU A 185 27.67 -11.85 20.33
C LEU A 185 28.70 -12.62 21.17
N GLY A 186 29.92 -12.85 20.68
CA GLY A 186 30.97 -13.60 21.37
C GLY A 186 30.71 -15.11 21.45
N ARG A 187 29.87 -15.65 20.56
CA ARG A 187 29.44 -17.06 20.53
C ARG A 187 30.15 -17.84 19.43
N ASP A 188 30.20 -19.17 19.57
CA ASP A 188 30.81 -20.04 18.57
C ASP A 188 29.91 -20.14 17.33
N PRO A 189 30.38 -19.72 16.14
CA PRO A 189 29.63 -19.89 14.91
C PRO A 189 29.35 -21.37 14.57
N GLY A 190 30.17 -22.30 15.06
CA GLY A 190 30.00 -23.75 14.95
C GLY A 190 28.71 -24.28 15.56
N GLU A 191 28.02 -23.48 16.38
CA GLU A 191 26.67 -23.76 16.86
C GLU A 191 25.65 -23.89 15.71
N LEU A 192 25.90 -23.29 14.54
CA LEU A 192 25.00 -23.41 13.39
C LEU A 192 25.51 -24.43 12.37
N ARG A 193 24.67 -25.44 12.10
CA ARG A 193 24.86 -26.45 11.05
C ARG A 193 23.94 -26.17 9.88
N PHE A 194 24.47 -26.23 8.67
CA PHE A 194 23.72 -25.96 7.44
C PHE A 194 23.68 -27.20 6.57
N HIS A 195 22.48 -27.54 6.09
CA HIS A 195 22.25 -28.64 5.16
C HIS A 195 21.55 -28.12 3.90
N LEU A 196 22.03 -28.51 2.72
CA LEU A 196 21.44 -28.18 1.44
C LEU A 196 20.96 -29.46 0.75
N PHE A 197 19.67 -29.56 0.48
CA PHE A 197 19.05 -30.72 -0.15
C PHE A 197 18.84 -30.48 -1.65
N SER A 198 19.36 -31.39 -2.46
CA SER A 198 19.14 -31.48 -3.90
C SER A 198 18.31 -32.72 -4.22
N ALA A 199 17.25 -32.55 -5.01
CA ALA A 199 16.53 -33.67 -5.60
C ALA A 199 17.32 -34.33 -6.75
N GLU A 200 18.26 -33.59 -7.34
CA GLU A 200 19.10 -34.01 -8.47
C GLU A 200 20.49 -34.47 -7.97
N PRO A 201 21.23 -35.27 -8.77
CA PRO A 201 22.59 -35.69 -8.43
C PRO A 201 23.58 -34.50 -8.31
N GLU A 202 23.30 -33.40 -8.99
CA GLU A 202 24.17 -32.22 -9.04
C GLU A 202 23.45 -30.96 -8.55
N ILE A 203 24.19 -30.07 -7.87
CA ILE A 203 23.72 -28.71 -7.58
C ILE A 203 23.79 -27.85 -8.84
N LEU A 204 22.98 -26.78 -8.92
CA LEU A 204 22.96 -25.85 -10.06
C LEU A 204 22.86 -26.56 -11.43
N PRO A 205 21.84 -27.42 -11.66
CA PRO A 205 21.76 -28.28 -12.85
C PRO A 205 21.74 -27.50 -14.18
N THR A 206 21.32 -26.22 -14.15
CA THR A 206 21.28 -25.33 -15.32
C THR A 206 22.63 -24.66 -15.63
N HIS A 207 23.67 -24.89 -14.83
CA HIS A 207 24.98 -24.24 -14.95
C HIS A 207 26.06 -25.25 -15.34
N ASN A 208 27.15 -24.80 -15.97
CA ASN A 208 28.21 -25.70 -16.43
C ASN A 208 29.01 -26.34 -15.28
N ALA A 209 29.71 -27.44 -15.57
CA ALA A 209 30.46 -28.22 -14.58
C ALA A 209 31.54 -27.42 -13.82
N ARG A 210 32.16 -26.40 -14.44
CA ARG A 210 33.17 -25.58 -13.76
C ARG A 210 32.53 -24.71 -12.67
N VAL A 211 31.37 -24.13 -12.96
CA VAL A 211 30.60 -23.35 -11.98
C VAL A 211 30.10 -24.25 -10.85
N ARG A 212 29.61 -25.46 -11.17
CA ARG A 212 29.18 -26.44 -10.15
C ARG A 212 30.31 -26.78 -9.17
N ARG A 213 31.48 -27.17 -9.69
CA ARG A 213 32.67 -27.48 -8.87
C ARG A 213 33.10 -26.30 -7.99
N ALA A 214 33.07 -25.08 -8.53
CA ALA A 214 33.42 -23.89 -7.76
C ALA A 214 32.45 -23.68 -6.57
N PHE A 215 31.15 -23.88 -6.76
CA PHE A 215 30.19 -23.80 -5.65
C PHE A 215 30.28 -24.96 -4.67
N GLU A 216 30.57 -26.18 -5.15
CA GLU A 216 30.81 -27.34 -4.28
C GLU A 216 32.02 -27.10 -3.36
N GLN A 217 33.10 -26.54 -3.90
CA GLN A 217 34.27 -26.15 -3.11
C GLN A 217 33.89 -25.11 -2.04
N VAL A 218 33.18 -24.05 -2.41
CA VAL A 218 32.75 -23.01 -1.45
C VAL A 218 31.82 -23.56 -0.36
N LEU A 219 30.90 -24.47 -0.70
CA LEU A 219 30.02 -25.12 0.26
C LEU A 219 30.80 -26.01 1.23
N ALA A 220 31.77 -26.78 0.72
CA ALA A 220 32.64 -27.63 1.51
C ALA A 220 33.55 -26.83 2.46
N GLU A 221 34.19 -25.76 1.96
CA GLU A 221 35.01 -24.83 2.77
C GLU A 221 34.21 -24.18 3.91
N ARG A 222 32.88 -24.12 3.77
CA ARG A 222 31.96 -23.57 4.77
C ARG A 222 31.25 -24.61 5.61
N ALA A 223 31.64 -25.88 5.49
CA ALA A 223 31.01 -26.99 6.19
C ALA A 223 29.47 -27.03 6.00
N VAL A 224 28.98 -26.63 4.82
CA VAL A 224 27.59 -26.85 4.42
C VAL A 224 27.48 -28.27 3.88
N VAL A 225 26.67 -29.09 4.54
CA VAL A 225 26.46 -30.49 4.14
C VAL A 225 25.50 -30.52 2.95
N VAL A 226 25.95 -31.06 1.82
CA VAL A 226 25.13 -31.18 0.61
C VAL A 226 24.60 -32.60 0.47
N HIS A 227 23.28 -32.73 0.49
CA HIS A 227 22.57 -33.98 0.28
C HIS A 227 22.12 -34.07 -1.18
N ARG A 228 22.66 -35.04 -1.92
CA ARG A 228 22.38 -35.28 -3.34
C ARG A 228 21.41 -36.45 -3.49
N ASP A 229 20.64 -36.46 -4.58
CA ASP A 229 19.59 -37.47 -4.81
C ASP A 229 18.62 -37.59 -3.62
N ALA A 230 18.48 -36.51 -2.86
CA ALA A 230 17.81 -36.43 -1.58
C ALA A 230 16.54 -35.59 -1.71
N LYS A 231 15.62 -36.06 -2.55
CA LYS A 231 14.31 -35.41 -2.73
C LYS A 231 13.54 -35.45 -1.41
N VAL A 232 13.21 -34.29 -0.87
CA VAL A 232 12.40 -34.18 0.36
C VAL A 232 10.98 -34.64 0.07
N SER A 233 10.46 -35.57 0.87
CA SER A 233 9.15 -36.21 0.69
C SER A 233 8.14 -35.85 1.78
N ALA A 234 8.62 -35.49 2.98
CA ALA A 234 7.77 -34.99 4.07
C ALA A 234 8.54 -34.07 5.02
N VAL A 235 7.81 -33.18 5.66
CA VAL A 235 8.30 -32.25 6.67
C VAL A 235 7.38 -32.32 7.88
N ALA A 236 7.94 -32.38 9.08
CA ALA A 236 7.22 -32.31 10.35
C ALA A 236 7.87 -31.27 11.27
N SER A 237 7.22 -30.95 12.39
CA SER A 237 7.84 -30.09 13.40
C SER A 237 9.19 -30.67 13.86
N GLY A 238 10.27 -29.93 13.64
CA GLY A 238 11.62 -30.32 14.04
C GLY A 238 12.30 -31.39 13.17
N GLN A 239 11.71 -31.82 12.06
CA GLN A 239 12.21 -32.95 11.27
C GLN A 239 11.91 -32.85 9.78
N LEU A 240 12.85 -33.36 8.97
CA LEU A 240 12.72 -33.50 7.52
C LEU A 240 13.01 -34.94 7.09
N ARG A 241 12.23 -35.46 6.13
CA ARG A 241 12.39 -36.81 5.56
C ARG A 241 12.58 -36.76 4.05
N THR A 242 13.52 -37.56 3.54
CA THR A 242 13.76 -37.73 2.10
C THR A 242 13.04 -38.95 1.54
N ALA A 243 12.84 -38.99 0.23
CA ALA A 243 12.24 -40.11 -0.48
C ALA A 243 13.08 -41.40 -0.36
N GLY A 244 14.38 -41.28 -0.13
CA GLY A 244 15.29 -42.40 0.15
C GLY A 244 15.22 -42.95 1.58
N GLY A 245 14.33 -42.41 2.43
CA GLY A 245 14.13 -42.83 3.81
C GLY A 245 15.04 -42.15 4.84
N GLU A 246 15.97 -41.29 4.40
CA GLU A 246 16.80 -40.50 5.32
C GLU A 246 15.93 -39.52 6.11
N THR A 247 16.19 -39.41 7.41
CA THR A 247 15.49 -38.50 8.32
C THR A 247 16.50 -37.65 9.07
N LEU A 248 16.31 -36.32 9.04
CA LEU A 248 17.19 -35.35 9.69
C LEU A 248 16.39 -34.48 10.66
N ALA A 249 16.90 -34.36 11.90
CA ALA A 249 16.40 -33.38 12.85
C ALA A 249 16.87 -31.97 12.45
N VAL A 250 15.92 -31.04 12.31
CA VAL A 250 16.15 -29.70 11.79
C VAL A 250 15.37 -28.68 12.60
N ASP A 251 16.00 -27.55 12.96
CA ASP A 251 15.33 -26.48 13.69
C ASP A 251 14.57 -25.53 12.75
N GLU A 252 15.10 -25.33 11.55
CA GLU A 252 14.60 -24.35 10.58
C GLU A 252 14.69 -24.93 9.17
N ILE A 253 13.64 -24.76 8.38
CA ILE A 253 13.55 -25.32 7.02
C ILE A 253 13.19 -24.19 6.07
N VAL A 254 14.10 -23.87 5.14
CA VAL A 254 13.90 -22.86 4.10
C VAL A 254 13.63 -23.54 2.78
N TRP A 255 12.49 -23.22 2.17
CA TRP A 255 11.97 -23.89 0.99
C TRP A 255 12.20 -23.06 -0.28
N VAL A 256 13.06 -23.57 -1.17
CA VAL A 256 13.56 -22.89 -2.39
C VAL A 256 13.37 -23.77 -3.63
N THR A 257 12.34 -24.62 -3.64
CA THR A 257 12.07 -25.56 -4.75
C THR A 257 11.40 -24.90 -5.95
N GLN A 258 11.08 -25.71 -6.97
CA GLN A 258 10.33 -25.26 -8.13
C GLN A 258 8.99 -24.64 -7.73
N ALA A 259 8.66 -23.52 -8.36
CA ALA A 259 7.47 -22.74 -8.11
C ALA A 259 6.35 -23.15 -9.08
N GLY A 260 5.09 -22.91 -8.70
CA GLY A 260 3.90 -23.06 -9.54
C GLY A 260 3.21 -21.72 -9.83
N GLY A 261 2.14 -21.78 -10.61
CA GLY A 261 1.21 -20.66 -10.80
C GLY A 261 0.38 -20.37 -9.56
N ALA A 262 -0.26 -19.19 -9.53
CA ALA A 262 -1.16 -18.83 -8.44
C ALA A 262 -2.51 -19.55 -8.58
N ASP A 263 -3.06 -20.04 -7.47
CA ASP A 263 -4.27 -20.89 -7.51
C ASP A 263 -5.50 -20.17 -8.07
N TRP A 264 -5.67 -18.87 -7.78
CA TRP A 264 -6.79 -18.09 -8.30
C TRP A 264 -6.83 -18.01 -9.83
N LEU A 265 -5.72 -18.33 -10.53
CA LEU A 265 -5.68 -18.37 -11.99
C LEU A 265 -6.50 -19.52 -12.57
N ARG A 266 -6.68 -20.62 -11.83
CA ARG A 266 -7.35 -21.85 -12.31
C ARG A 266 -8.78 -21.57 -12.79
N ASP A 267 -9.49 -20.69 -12.07
CA ASP A 267 -10.90 -20.40 -12.34
C ASP A 267 -11.10 -19.21 -13.29
N THR A 268 -10.01 -18.64 -13.83
CA THR A 268 -10.09 -17.49 -14.75
C THR A 268 -10.42 -17.88 -16.19
N GLY A 269 -10.34 -19.17 -16.53
CA GLY A 269 -10.48 -19.67 -17.90
C GLY A 269 -9.32 -19.28 -18.84
N LEU A 270 -8.23 -18.69 -18.34
CA LEU A 270 -6.99 -18.55 -19.08
C LEU A 270 -6.34 -19.93 -19.26
N ALA A 271 -5.74 -20.19 -20.42
CA ALA A 271 -4.95 -21.39 -20.62
C ALA A 271 -3.72 -21.37 -19.71
N LEU A 272 -3.59 -22.40 -18.90
CA LEU A 272 -2.46 -22.62 -18.00
C LEU A 272 -1.67 -23.85 -18.46
N ASP A 273 -0.37 -23.88 -18.22
CA ASP A 273 0.42 -25.12 -18.33
C ASP A 273 0.17 -26.04 -17.12
N ASP A 274 0.73 -27.25 -17.16
CA ASP A 274 0.56 -28.28 -16.11
C ASP A 274 1.01 -27.82 -14.70
N ARG A 275 1.79 -26.73 -14.63
CA ARG A 275 2.26 -26.12 -13.38
C ARG A 275 1.46 -24.88 -12.98
N GLY A 276 0.39 -24.57 -13.71
CA GLY A 276 -0.51 -23.45 -13.44
C GLY A 276 -0.03 -22.09 -13.99
N PHE A 277 1.02 -22.05 -14.82
CA PHE A 277 1.49 -20.78 -15.40
C PHE A 277 0.67 -20.38 -16.62
N ILE A 278 0.40 -19.09 -16.77
CA ILE A 278 -0.38 -18.53 -17.89
C ILE A 278 0.36 -18.74 -19.20
N GLN A 279 -0.27 -19.41 -20.17
CA GLN A 279 0.29 -19.61 -21.50
C GLN A 279 0.21 -18.34 -22.34
N VAL A 280 1.35 -17.91 -22.88
CA VAL A 280 1.49 -16.70 -23.69
C VAL A 280 2.21 -16.96 -25.01
N ARG A 281 1.89 -16.14 -26.00
CA ARG A 281 2.58 -16.09 -27.31
C ARG A 281 3.90 -15.33 -27.19
N ASP A 282 4.67 -15.29 -28.27
CA ASP A 282 5.89 -14.49 -28.36
C ASP A 282 5.66 -12.98 -28.13
N SER A 283 4.44 -12.47 -28.33
CA SER A 283 4.02 -11.11 -28.03
C SER A 283 3.72 -10.85 -26.55
N LEU A 284 3.82 -11.87 -25.68
CA LEU A 284 3.39 -11.87 -24.26
C LEU A 284 1.87 -11.75 -24.06
N GLN A 285 1.09 -11.76 -25.14
CA GLN A 285 -0.36 -11.87 -25.09
C GLN A 285 -0.77 -13.30 -24.72
N THR A 286 -1.82 -13.45 -23.92
CA THR A 286 -2.33 -14.78 -23.58
C THR A 286 -2.86 -15.50 -24.82
N VAL A 287 -2.82 -16.83 -24.82
CA VAL A 287 -3.35 -17.61 -25.95
C VAL A 287 -4.88 -17.63 -25.97
N SER A 288 -5.52 -17.44 -24.81
CA SER A 288 -6.97 -17.54 -24.61
C SER A 288 -7.72 -16.22 -24.77
N ASP A 289 -7.03 -15.08 -24.63
CA ASP A 289 -7.67 -13.76 -24.62
C ASP A 289 -6.76 -12.68 -25.20
N ALA A 290 -7.22 -12.00 -26.24
CA ALA A 290 -6.46 -10.97 -26.93
C ALA A 290 -6.32 -9.67 -26.12
N HIS A 291 -7.15 -9.45 -25.10
CA HIS A 291 -7.10 -8.25 -24.26
C HIS A 291 -6.17 -8.41 -23.05
N ILE A 292 -5.64 -9.62 -22.83
CA ILE A 292 -4.87 -9.97 -21.63
C ILE A 292 -3.43 -10.32 -22.03
N PHE A 293 -2.49 -9.80 -21.24
CA PHE A 293 -1.06 -10.09 -21.32
C PHE A 293 -0.59 -10.73 -20.01
N ALA A 294 0.50 -11.49 -20.07
CA ALA A 294 1.18 -11.96 -18.87
C ALA A 294 2.69 -11.96 -19.07
N ALA A 295 3.44 -11.65 -18.01
CA ALA A 295 4.89 -11.62 -18.05
C ALA A 295 5.52 -11.96 -16.69
N GLY A 296 6.82 -12.20 -16.68
CA GLY A 296 7.56 -12.65 -15.52
C GLY A 296 7.30 -14.12 -15.21
N ASP A 297 7.52 -14.51 -13.96
CA ASP A 297 7.50 -15.92 -13.56
C ASP A 297 6.10 -16.56 -13.70
N CYS A 298 5.01 -15.77 -13.70
CA CYS A 298 3.65 -16.28 -13.85
C CYS A 298 3.32 -16.73 -15.28
N ALA A 299 4.15 -16.42 -16.28
CA ALA A 299 3.87 -16.68 -17.69
C ALA A 299 4.77 -17.77 -18.29
N SER A 300 4.22 -18.58 -19.19
CA SER A 300 4.87 -19.67 -19.91
C SER A 300 4.75 -19.43 -21.41
N MET A 301 5.86 -19.28 -22.13
CA MET A 301 5.84 -19.04 -23.58
C MET A 301 5.64 -20.36 -24.32
N ILE A 302 4.59 -20.48 -25.12
CA ILE A 302 4.22 -21.75 -25.78
C ILE A 302 5.26 -22.24 -26.79
N ASP A 303 5.91 -21.32 -27.51
CA ASP A 303 6.89 -21.65 -28.55
C ASP A 303 8.31 -21.80 -28.00
N ARG A 304 8.52 -21.53 -26.69
CA ARG A 304 9.84 -21.56 -26.08
C ARG A 304 9.80 -21.68 -24.56
N ALA A 305 10.29 -22.80 -24.04
CA ALA A 305 10.53 -22.96 -22.62
C ALA A 305 11.59 -21.96 -22.12
N LEU A 306 11.25 -21.20 -21.06
CA LEU A 306 12.15 -20.31 -20.35
C LEU A 306 12.29 -20.74 -18.90
N GLU A 307 13.51 -20.66 -18.39
CA GLU A 307 13.74 -20.73 -16.95
C GLU A 307 13.03 -19.57 -16.26
N LYS A 308 12.47 -19.82 -15.08
CA LYS A 308 11.81 -18.82 -14.24
C LYS A 308 12.87 -18.00 -13.48
N ALA A 309 13.64 -17.23 -14.26
CA ALA A 309 14.75 -16.42 -13.79
C ALA A 309 14.47 -14.93 -13.99
N GLY A 310 14.84 -14.11 -13.01
CA GLY A 310 14.59 -12.66 -13.01
C GLY A 310 15.12 -11.92 -14.24
N VAL A 311 16.17 -12.42 -14.89
CA VAL A 311 16.72 -11.85 -16.13
C VAL A 311 15.71 -11.82 -17.27
N PHE A 312 14.85 -12.84 -17.39
CA PHE A 312 13.81 -12.88 -18.42
C PHE A 312 12.66 -11.96 -18.05
N ALA A 313 12.22 -11.98 -16.79
CA ALA A 313 11.17 -11.10 -16.28
C ALA A 313 11.49 -9.62 -16.51
N VAL A 314 12.72 -9.17 -16.19
CA VAL A 314 13.17 -7.79 -16.45
C VAL A 314 13.14 -7.47 -17.95
N ARG A 315 13.58 -8.40 -18.80
CA ARG A 315 13.69 -8.19 -20.25
C ARG A 315 12.35 -8.22 -20.97
N GLN A 316 11.34 -8.90 -20.42
CA GLN A 316 9.97 -8.87 -20.91
C GLN A 316 9.30 -7.49 -20.70
N GLY A 317 9.80 -6.66 -19.79
CA GLY A 317 9.16 -5.37 -19.48
C GLY A 317 9.11 -4.38 -20.65
N ARG A 318 10.17 -4.28 -21.47
CA ARG A 318 10.17 -3.41 -22.65
C ARG A 318 9.16 -3.85 -23.73
N PRO A 319 9.23 -5.10 -24.25
CA PRO A 319 8.27 -5.56 -25.25
C PRO A 319 6.83 -5.56 -24.71
N LEU A 320 6.61 -5.88 -23.43
CA LEU A 320 5.30 -5.79 -22.80
C LEU A 320 4.75 -4.35 -22.87
N ALA A 321 5.53 -3.35 -22.46
CA ALA A 321 5.10 -1.95 -22.52
C ALA A 321 4.78 -1.51 -23.96
N ASP A 322 5.60 -1.91 -24.93
CA ASP A 322 5.41 -1.58 -26.34
C ASP A 322 4.13 -2.26 -26.91
N ASN A 323 3.87 -3.52 -26.53
CA ASN A 323 2.69 -4.27 -26.96
C ASN A 323 1.40 -3.83 -26.27
N LEU A 324 1.44 -3.43 -25.00
CA LEU A 324 0.29 -2.81 -24.33
C LEU A 324 -0.15 -1.53 -25.06
N ARG A 325 0.81 -0.67 -25.46
CA ARG A 325 0.50 0.50 -26.31
C ARG A 325 -0.12 0.12 -27.63
N ARG A 326 0.52 -0.79 -28.36
CA ARG A 326 0.06 -1.24 -29.67
C ARG A 326 -1.35 -1.82 -29.58
N SER A 327 -1.60 -2.62 -28.56
CA SER A 327 -2.90 -3.26 -28.34
C SER A 327 -4.02 -2.26 -28.10
N VAL A 328 -3.79 -1.19 -27.33
CA VAL A 328 -4.77 -0.10 -27.15
C VAL A 328 -4.96 0.70 -28.45
N LEU A 329 -3.89 0.91 -29.22
CA LEU A 329 -3.91 1.65 -30.49
C LEU A 329 -4.39 0.82 -31.69
N GLY A 330 -4.83 -0.42 -31.52
CA GLY A 330 -5.21 -1.30 -32.62
C GLY A 330 -4.06 -1.66 -33.58
N GLN A 331 -2.81 -1.53 -33.14
CA GLN A 331 -1.63 -1.80 -33.97
C GLN A 331 -1.16 -3.26 -33.84
N PRO A 332 -0.51 -3.82 -34.87
CA PRO A 332 0.08 -5.16 -34.80
C PRO A 332 1.07 -5.29 -33.64
N LEU A 333 0.97 -6.38 -32.87
CA LEU A 333 1.90 -6.68 -31.78
C LEU A 333 3.29 -7.06 -32.31
N ARG A 334 4.32 -6.86 -31.49
CA ARG A 334 5.70 -7.23 -31.80
C ARG A 334 6.11 -8.48 -31.03
N ALA A 335 6.73 -9.42 -31.72
CA ALA A 335 7.35 -10.59 -31.12
C ALA A 335 8.48 -10.19 -30.16
N TYR A 336 8.58 -10.88 -29.03
CA TYR A 336 9.71 -10.86 -28.11
C TYR A 336 10.52 -12.14 -28.28
N HIS A 337 11.80 -11.98 -28.62
CA HIS A 337 12.75 -13.09 -28.69
C HIS A 337 13.72 -13.02 -27.49
N PRO A 338 13.60 -13.94 -26.52
CA PRO A 338 14.51 -14.00 -25.38
C PRO A 338 15.95 -14.28 -25.83
N GLN A 339 16.94 -13.82 -25.07
CA GLN A 339 18.33 -14.25 -25.33
C GLN A 339 18.50 -15.75 -25.07
N ALA A 340 19.35 -16.44 -25.84
CA ALA A 340 19.66 -17.86 -25.61
C ALA A 340 20.68 -18.08 -24.47
N ARG A 341 21.61 -17.14 -24.30
CA ARG A 341 22.65 -17.17 -23.26
C ARG A 341 22.60 -15.89 -22.45
N TRP A 342 22.77 -15.99 -21.15
CA TRP A 342 22.79 -14.84 -20.24
C TRP A 342 23.95 -14.95 -19.25
N LEU A 343 24.29 -13.82 -18.64
CA LEU A 343 25.24 -13.75 -17.54
C LEU A 343 24.47 -13.94 -16.24
N ALA A 344 24.87 -14.92 -15.45
CA ALA A 344 24.48 -15.06 -14.04
C ALA A 344 25.68 -14.69 -13.17
N LEU A 345 25.45 -13.84 -12.17
CA LEU A 345 26.44 -13.46 -11.15
C LEU A 345 25.86 -13.93 -9.82
N ILE A 346 26.40 -15.02 -9.29
CA ILE A 346 25.86 -15.69 -8.10
C ILE A 346 26.83 -15.42 -6.94
N SER A 347 26.35 -14.77 -5.88
CA SER A 347 27.16 -14.43 -4.73
C SER A 347 27.43 -15.64 -3.83
N THR A 348 28.57 -15.60 -3.15
CA THR A 348 28.90 -16.50 -2.05
C THR A 348 28.59 -15.87 -0.70
N GLY A 349 27.88 -14.74 -0.62
CA GLY A 349 27.45 -14.12 0.64
C GLY A 349 28.52 -13.28 1.38
N ASP A 350 29.81 -13.46 1.12
CA ASP A 350 30.96 -12.78 1.75
C ASP A 350 31.60 -11.72 0.83
N ARG A 351 30.78 -11.02 0.05
CA ARG A 351 31.23 -10.08 -1.00
C ARG A 351 32.18 -10.70 -2.03
N TYR A 352 31.98 -11.99 -2.28
CA TYR A 352 32.58 -12.74 -3.36
C TYR A 352 31.45 -13.32 -4.24
N ALA A 353 31.75 -13.59 -5.50
CA ALA A 353 30.76 -14.08 -6.47
C ALA A 353 31.42 -14.89 -7.58
N ILE A 354 30.63 -15.77 -8.18
CA ILE A 354 30.99 -16.59 -9.34
C ILE A 354 30.11 -16.16 -10.52
N ALA A 355 30.75 -15.87 -11.65
CA ALA A 355 30.10 -15.55 -12.91
C ALA A 355 29.94 -16.81 -13.76
N SER A 356 28.75 -16.96 -14.35
CA SER A 356 28.40 -18.02 -15.29
C SER A 356 27.84 -17.43 -16.57
N ARG A 357 28.40 -17.80 -17.72
CA ARG A 357 27.85 -17.44 -19.04
C ARG A 357 28.22 -18.49 -20.09
N GLY A 358 27.28 -19.36 -20.43
CA GLY A 358 27.56 -20.49 -21.32
C GLY A 358 28.67 -21.37 -20.74
N GLY A 359 29.75 -21.60 -21.49
CA GLY A 359 30.94 -22.34 -21.01
C GLY A 359 31.96 -21.52 -20.22
N LEU A 360 31.76 -20.21 -20.06
CA LEU A 360 32.68 -19.31 -19.37
C LEU A 360 32.41 -19.28 -17.86
N HIS A 361 33.49 -19.18 -17.08
CA HIS A 361 33.49 -19.11 -15.63
C HIS A 361 34.59 -18.14 -15.16
N THR A 362 34.27 -17.30 -14.19
CA THR A 362 35.27 -16.54 -13.42
C THR A 362 34.73 -16.23 -12.02
N ALA A 363 35.60 -15.98 -11.06
CA ALA A 363 35.23 -15.79 -9.67
C ALA A 363 36.12 -14.73 -9.02
N GLY A 364 35.60 -14.02 -8.02
CA GLY A 364 36.37 -12.98 -7.33
C GLY A 364 35.52 -11.97 -6.57
N ALA A 365 36.16 -11.26 -5.64
CA ALA A 365 35.59 -10.06 -5.04
C ALA A 365 35.33 -8.95 -6.10
N TRP A 366 36.11 -8.93 -7.18
CA TRP A 366 35.85 -8.04 -8.32
C TRP A 366 34.57 -8.42 -9.09
N VAL A 367 34.22 -9.71 -9.17
CA VAL A 367 32.96 -10.20 -9.76
C VAL A 367 31.78 -9.76 -8.90
N TRP A 368 31.92 -9.82 -7.57
CA TRP A 368 30.90 -9.30 -6.67
C TRP A 368 30.71 -7.79 -6.82
N ARG A 369 31.80 -7.00 -6.88
CA ARG A 369 31.72 -5.55 -7.14
C ARG A 369 31.04 -5.25 -8.48
N TRP A 370 31.28 -6.08 -9.50
CA TRP A 370 30.61 -5.96 -10.79
C TRP A 370 29.10 -6.25 -10.67
N LYS A 371 28.71 -7.30 -9.94
CA LYS A 371 27.31 -7.60 -9.62
C LYS A 371 26.64 -6.44 -8.88
N ASP A 372 27.26 -5.97 -7.80
CA ASP A 372 26.77 -4.88 -6.98
C ASP A 372 26.55 -3.60 -7.82
N TRP A 373 27.51 -3.27 -8.70
CA TRP A 373 27.36 -2.16 -9.62
C TRP A 373 26.20 -2.33 -10.61
N ILE A 374 26.02 -3.51 -11.22
CA ILE A 374 24.89 -3.78 -12.14
C ILE A 374 23.56 -3.62 -11.39
N ASP A 375 23.45 -4.23 -10.22
CA ASP A 375 22.22 -4.32 -9.46
C ASP A 375 21.83 -2.95 -8.88
N ARG A 376 22.77 -2.21 -8.28
CA ARG A 376 22.54 -0.83 -7.83
C ARG A 376 22.19 0.10 -8.98
N ARG A 377 22.84 -0.04 -10.14
CA ARG A 377 22.50 0.73 -11.35
C ARG A 377 21.09 0.39 -11.85
N PHE A 378 20.65 -0.86 -11.71
CA PHE A 378 19.27 -1.23 -12.03
C PHE A 378 18.29 -0.58 -11.06
N MET A 379 18.53 -0.67 -9.75
CA MET A 379 17.65 -0.11 -8.71
C MET A 379 17.54 1.42 -8.77
N ALA A 380 18.65 2.11 -9.01
CA ALA A 380 18.69 3.56 -9.19
C ALA A 380 17.69 4.05 -10.26
N ARG A 381 17.41 3.24 -11.30
CA ARG A 381 16.44 3.60 -12.34
C ARG A 381 15.00 3.69 -11.84
N PHE A 382 14.67 3.10 -10.71
CA PHE A 382 13.32 3.03 -10.14
C PHE A 382 13.21 3.77 -8.80
N ASN A 383 14.31 3.94 -8.07
CA ASN A 383 14.33 4.63 -6.78
C ASN A 383 14.77 6.11 -6.90
N ASP A 384 15.62 6.44 -7.87
CA ASP A 384 16.08 7.81 -8.12
C ASP A 384 15.22 8.46 -9.20
N LEU A 385 14.00 8.83 -8.81
CA LEU A 385 13.02 9.43 -9.72
C LEU A 385 13.21 10.95 -9.75
N PRO A 386 13.47 11.57 -10.93
CA PRO A 386 13.73 13.00 -11.02
C PRO A 386 12.48 13.83 -10.68
N ALA A 387 12.63 14.81 -9.78
CA ALA A 387 11.55 15.70 -9.33
C ALA A 387 10.96 16.58 -10.46
N GLN A 388 11.77 16.91 -11.49
CA GLN A 388 11.42 17.80 -12.60
C GLN A 388 10.23 17.33 -13.45
N ARG A 389 9.77 16.09 -13.29
CA ARG A 389 8.60 15.60 -14.01
C ARG A 389 7.29 16.27 -13.62
N MET A 390 7.20 16.83 -12.41
CA MET A 390 6.04 17.63 -12.01
C MET A 390 5.88 18.92 -12.86
N ALA A 391 6.94 19.35 -13.57
CA ALA A 391 6.98 20.59 -14.32
C ALA A 391 7.03 20.41 -15.85
N ILE A 392 7.13 19.18 -16.37
CA ILE A 392 6.85 18.97 -17.80
C ILE A 392 5.33 19.02 -17.92
N ALA A 393 4.82 20.23 -18.12
CA ALA A 393 3.52 20.44 -18.73
C ALA A 393 3.43 19.47 -19.91
N ARG A 394 2.51 18.50 -19.80
CA ARG A 394 2.10 17.72 -20.97
C ARG A 394 1.75 18.75 -22.05
N PRO A 395 2.23 18.62 -23.29
CA PRO A 395 1.84 19.56 -24.34
C PRO A 395 0.32 19.65 -24.35
N GLN A 396 -0.20 20.83 -23.99
CA GLN A 396 -1.60 21.15 -24.11
C GLN A 396 -1.92 21.03 -25.60
N GLY A 397 -2.78 20.07 -25.97
CA GLY A 397 -3.21 19.86 -27.36
C GLY A 397 -2.62 18.66 -28.12
N GLU A 398 -1.92 17.71 -27.48
CA GLU A 398 -1.71 16.40 -28.13
C GLU A 398 -3.04 15.62 -28.15
N GLU A 399 -3.66 15.53 -29.32
CA GLU A 399 -4.84 14.68 -29.56
C GLU A 399 -4.53 13.21 -29.24
N SER A 400 -5.48 12.52 -28.61
CA SER A 400 -5.32 11.09 -28.32
C SER A 400 -5.40 10.29 -29.61
N ALA A 401 -4.39 9.45 -29.85
CA ALA A 401 -4.38 8.50 -30.97
C ALA A 401 -5.19 7.22 -30.67
N VAL A 402 -5.95 7.18 -29.57
CA VAL A 402 -6.78 6.03 -29.21
C VAL A 402 -7.96 5.95 -30.17
N PRO A 403 -8.19 4.80 -30.83
CA PRO A 403 -9.35 4.63 -31.71
C PRO A 403 -10.63 4.61 -30.86
N LEU A 404 -11.59 5.45 -31.28
CA LEU A 404 -12.94 5.56 -30.73
C LEU A 404 -13.94 5.17 -31.80
N ASP A 405 -15.04 4.53 -31.41
CA ASP A 405 -16.19 4.40 -32.31
C ASP A 405 -16.96 5.74 -32.43
N GLU A 406 -18.01 5.76 -33.26
CA GLU A 406 -18.79 6.98 -33.51
C GLU A 406 -19.47 7.52 -32.24
N ALA A 407 -20.01 6.63 -31.40
CA ALA A 407 -20.69 7.01 -30.17
C ALA A 407 -19.69 7.53 -29.12
N GLU A 408 -18.55 6.85 -28.96
CA GLU A 408 -17.45 7.25 -28.11
C GLU A 408 -16.84 8.57 -28.56
N SER A 409 -16.73 8.80 -29.88
CA SER A 409 -16.24 10.07 -30.44
C SER A 409 -17.17 11.23 -30.08
N ALA A 410 -18.49 11.03 -30.19
CA ALA A 410 -19.47 12.03 -29.76
C ALA A 410 -19.39 12.32 -28.26
N GLN A 411 -19.25 11.29 -27.43
CA GLN A 411 -19.04 11.44 -25.98
C GLN A 411 -17.73 12.16 -25.65
N ALA A 412 -16.64 11.83 -26.34
CA ALA A 412 -15.34 12.45 -26.14
C ALA A 412 -15.35 13.95 -26.51
N ILE A 413 -15.99 14.30 -27.63
CA ILE A 413 -16.21 15.71 -28.02
C ILE A 413 -17.02 16.42 -26.94
N SER A 414 -18.09 15.81 -26.43
CA SER A 414 -18.90 16.39 -25.36
C SER A 414 -18.12 16.55 -24.04
N ALA A 415 -17.26 15.60 -23.70
CA ALA A 415 -16.42 15.65 -22.49
C ALA A 415 -15.31 16.72 -22.58
N LEU A 416 -14.82 17.03 -23.78
CA LEU A 416 -13.78 18.04 -24.05
C LEU A 416 -14.37 19.44 -24.30
N ALA A 417 -15.62 19.54 -24.74
CA ALA A 417 -16.31 20.82 -24.96
C ALA A 417 -16.58 21.57 -23.64
N MET A 418 -16.68 22.90 -23.72
CA MET A 418 -17.11 23.75 -22.61
C MET A 418 -18.44 23.23 -22.04
N ARG A 419 -18.42 22.75 -20.79
CA ARG A 419 -19.64 22.35 -20.08
C ARG A 419 -20.35 23.55 -19.51
N CYS A 420 -21.68 23.54 -19.61
CA CYS A 420 -22.53 24.52 -18.96
C CYS A 420 -22.28 24.51 -17.44
N GLY A 421 -22.19 25.69 -16.83
CA GLY A 421 -22.24 25.82 -15.36
C GLY A 421 -23.65 25.55 -14.81
N GLY A 422 -23.79 25.59 -13.48
CA GLY A 422 -25.06 25.35 -12.79
C GLY A 422 -25.54 23.89 -12.90
N CYS A 423 -26.85 23.65 -12.84
CA CYS A 423 -27.43 22.30 -12.91
C CYS A 423 -27.09 21.54 -14.21
N GLY A 424 -26.68 22.26 -15.27
CA GLY A 424 -26.23 21.65 -16.53
C GLY A 424 -24.90 20.88 -16.44
N ALA A 425 -24.18 21.00 -15.32
CA ALA A 425 -22.96 20.25 -15.05
C ALA A 425 -23.20 18.88 -14.38
N LYS A 426 -24.46 18.43 -14.21
CA LYS A 426 -24.79 17.17 -13.52
C LYS A 426 -24.30 15.95 -14.30
N VAL A 427 -23.87 14.91 -13.59
CA VAL A 427 -23.63 13.58 -14.18
C VAL A 427 -24.94 13.06 -14.78
N GLY A 428 -24.89 12.50 -15.99
CA GLY A 428 -26.07 12.00 -16.69
C GLY A 428 -26.86 10.97 -15.86
N ALA A 429 -28.19 11.07 -15.89
CA ALA A 429 -29.08 10.27 -15.04
C ALA A 429 -28.87 8.75 -15.21
N THR A 430 -28.65 8.28 -16.44
CA THR A 430 -28.41 6.87 -16.73
C THR A 430 -27.09 6.38 -16.12
N VAL A 431 -26.01 7.17 -16.25
CA VAL A 431 -24.69 6.87 -15.67
C VAL A 431 -24.78 6.79 -14.14
N LEU A 432 -25.43 7.79 -13.54
CA LEU A 432 -25.64 7.85 -12.10
C LEU A 432 -26.44 6.64 -11.59
N SER A 433 -27.53 6.29 -12.28
CA SER A 433 -28.39 5.16 -11.89
C SER A 433 -27.63 3.83 -11.94
N ARG A 434 -26.84 3.59 -13.00
CA ARG A 434 -26.04 2.36 -13.12
C ARG A 434 -24.93 2.28 -12.06
N ALA A 435 -24.22 3.38 -11.81
CA ALA A 435 -23.18 3.44 -10.80
C ALA A 435 -23.71 3.16 -9.38
N LEU A 436 -24.91 3.68 -9.06
CA LEU A 436 -25.51 3.52 -7.73
C LEU A 436 -26.28 2.19 -7.57
N ALA A 437 -26.65 1.50 -8.66
CA ALA A 437 -27.41 0.25 -8.59
C ALA A 437 -26.70 -0.87 -7.80
N SER A 438 -25.37 -0.83 -7.72
CA SER A 438 -24.54 -1.80 -6.97
C SER A 438 -24.12 -1.30 -5.59
N VAL A 439 -24.63 -0.14 -5.17
CA VAL A 439 -24.35 0.45 -3.85
C VAL A 439 -25.59 0.23 -2.98
N HIS A 440 -25.39 -0.35 -1.81
CA HIS A 440 -26.48 -0.73 -0.90
C HIS A 440 -26.35 0.00 0.44
N PRO A 441 -26.91 1.22 0.57
CA PRO A 441 -26.98 1.92 1.83
C PRO A 441 -27.80 1.14 2.87
N VAL A 442 -27.43 1.28 4.15
CA VAL A 442 -28.19 0.72 5.26
C VAL A 442 -29.58 1.37 5.33
N GLU A 443 -30.60 0.54 5.45
CA GLU A 443 -31.97 0.99 5.67
C GLU A 443 -32.21 1.28 7.16
N ARG A 444 -33.03 2.30 7.45
CA ARG A 444 -33.39 2.67 8.82
C ARG A 444 -34.86 3.06 8.92
N ASP A 445 -35.52 2.63 9.98
CA ASP A 445 -36.95 2.90 10.25
C ASP A 445 -37.26 4.38 10.54
N ASP A 446 -36.24 5.16 10.88
CA ASP A 446 -36.33 6.60 11.12
C ASP A 446 -36.07 7.44 9.86
N VAL A 447 -35.76 6.82 8.71
CA VAL A 447 -35.76 7.48 7.39
C VAL A 447 -37.12 7.21 6.73
N LEU A 448 -37.99 8.23 6.72
CA LEU A 448 -39.36 8.12 6.21
C LEU A 448 -39.42 8.29 4.69
N ILE A 449 -38.58 9.17 4.16
CA ILE A 449 -38.37 9.39 2.72
C ILE A 449 -36.86 9.45 2.52
N GLY A 450 -36.33 8.67 1.59
CA GLY A 450 -34.90 8.57 1.29
C GLY A 450 -34.69 8.09 -0.16
N LEU A 451 -33.62 7.35 -0.42
CA LEU A 451 -33.22 6.95 -1.79
C LEU A 451 -34.24 6.07 -2.54
N HIS A 452 -35.14 5.37 -1.85
CA HIS A 452 -36.16 4.53 -2.49
C HIS A 452 -37.35 5.33 -3.03
N ALA A 453 -37.49 6.60 -2.63
CA ALA A 453 -38.53 7.49 -3.10
C ALA A 453 -38.00 8.39 -4.24
N PRO A 454 -38.84 8.79 -5.20
CA PRO A 454 -38.45 9.64 -6.32
C PRO A 454 -38.33 11.14 -5.96
N ASP A 455 -38.35 11.49 -4.67
CA ASP A 455 -38.38 12.87 -4.17
C ASP A 455 -36.98 13.53 -4.13
N ASP A 456 -36.96 14.86 -4.21
CA ASP A 456 -35.72 15.66 -4.21
C ASP A 456 -35.14 15.91 -2.80
N ALA A 457 -35.82 15.43 -1.75
CA ALA A 457 -35.42 15.62 -0.36
C ALA A 457 -35.72 14.38 0.49
N ALA A 458 -34.90 14.16 1.50
CA ALA A 458 -35.12 13.12 2.49
C ALA A 458 -35.90 13.65 3.70
N VAL A 459 -36.76 12.81 4.28
CA VAL A 459 -37.48 13.09 5.52
C VAL A 459 -37.01 12.11 6.58
N VAL A 460 -36.39 12.62 7.64
CA VAL A 460 -35.79 11.84 8.72
C VAL A 460 -36.43 12.23 10.05
N ARG A 461 -36.84 11.22 10.84
CA ARG A 461 -37.45 11.41 12.15
C ARG A 461 -36.36 11.59 13.21
N VAL A 462 -36.48 12.63 14.03
CA VAL A 462 -35.74 12.73 15.29
C VAL A 462 -36.57 12.05 16.39
N PRO A 463 -36.07 10.98 17.02
CA PRO A 463 -36.82 10.28 18.08
C PRO A 463 -37.12 11.19 19.28
N PRO A 464 -38.22 10.96 20.03
CA PRO A 464 -38.48 11.69 21.28
C PRO A 464 -37.30 11.57 22.26
N GLY A 465 -36.95 12.67 22.94
CA GLY A 465 -35.81 12.71 23.87
C GLY A 465 -34.45 12.91 23.20
N ARG A 466 -34.40 13.05 21.87
CA ARG A 466 -33.16 13.25 21.11
C ARG A 466 -33.15 14.62 20.44
N ALA A 467 -31.95 15.19 20.34
CA ALA A 467 -31.68 16.36 19.51
C ALA A 467 -30.80 15.97 18.32
N MET A 468 -30.93 16.72 17.23
CA MET A 468 -30.16 16.51 16.00
C MET A 468 -28.86 17.33 16.02
N VAL A 469 -27.77 16.68 15.68
CA VAL A 469 -26.48 17.30 15.33
C VAL A 469 -26.38 17.29 13.81
N HIS A 470 -25.96 18.40 13.21
CA HIS A 470 -25.84 18.54 11.77
C HIS A 470 -24.47 19.12 11.42
N THR A 471 -23.78 18.52 10.46
CA THR A 471 -22.46 18.96 9.99
C THR A 471 -22.32 18.79 8.47
N VAL A 472 -21.33 19.45 7.89
CA VAL A 472 -20.96 19.31 6.48
C VAL A 472 -19.45 19.40 6.30
N ASP A 473 -18.90 18.44 5.57
CA ASP A 473 -17.51 18.45 5.13
C ASP A 473 -17.40 18.12 3.65
N PHE A 474 -16.46 18.75 2.96
CA PHE A 474 -16.20 18.55 1.53
C PHE A 474 -14.75 18.86 1.19
N PHE A 475 -14.09 17.96 0.46
CA PHE A 475 -12.73 18.20 -0.01
C PHE A 475 -12.42 17.48 -1.32
N ARG A 476 -11.40 17.99 -2.02
CA ARG A 476 -10.86 17.36 -3.24
C ARG A 476 -10.03 16.12 -2.91
N ALA A 477 -10.00 15.16 -3.82
CA ALA A 477 -9.23 13.93 -3.68
C ALA A 477 -7.75 14.19 -3.38
N LEU A 478 -7.23 13.48 -2.38
CA LEU A 478 -5.83 13.56 -1.94
C LEU A 478 -4.96 12.44 -2.52
N ILE A 479 -5.59 11.42 -3.09
CA ILE A 479 -4.99 10.27 -3.77
C ILE A 479 -5.80 9.91 -5.00
N ASP A 480 -5.19 9.19 -5.94
CA ASP A 480 -5.86 8.67 -7.14
C ASP A 480 -6.35 7.23 -6.93
N ASP A 481 -7.16 7.03 -5.88
CA ASP A 481 -7.94 5.81 -5.63
C ASP A 481 -9.35 6.22 -5.17
N PRO A 482 -10.35 6.17 -6.08
CA PRO A 482 -11.70 6.64 -5.76
C PRO A 482 -12.36 5.92 -4.58
N TRP A 483 -12.19 4.59 -4.46
CA TRP A 483 -12.79 3.82 -3.36
C TRP A 483 -12.22 4.21 -2.01
N LEU A 484 -10.89 4.26 -1.92
CA LEU A 484 -10.22 4.66 -0.69
C LEU A 484 -10.51 6.13 -0.34
N PHE A 485 -10.59 7.00 -1.35
CA PHE A 485 -11.01 8.39 -1.15
C PHE A 485 -12.45 8.48 -0.61
N GLY A 486 -13.38 7.68 -1.15
CA GLY A 486 -14.74 7.56 -0.64
C GLY A 486 -14.81 7.19 0.84
N ARG A 487 -14.05 6.15 1.23
CA ARG A 487 -13.93 5.72 2.63
C ARG A 487 -13.42 6.84 3.54
N ILE A 488 -12.34 7.53 3.12
CA ILE A 488 -11.74 8.61 3.91
C ILE A 488 -12.68 9.80 4.02
N ALA A 489 -13.37 10.19 2.95
CA ALA A 489 -14.32 11.31 2.96
C ALA A 489 -15.51 11.06 3.89
N ALA A 490 -16.08 9.85 3.87
CA ALA A 490 -17.14 9.47 4.79
C ALA A 490 -16.65 9.45 6.25
N ASN A 491 -15.49 8.86 6.53
CA ASN A 491 -14.90 8.86 7.87
C ASN A 491 -14.59 10.28 8.39
N HIS A 492 -14.13 11.16 7.51
CA HIS A 492 -13.85 12.56 7.84
C HIS A 492 -15.14 13.27 8.28
N ALA A 493 -16.17 13.24 7.44
CA ALA A 493 -17.43 13.93 7.71
C ALA A 493 -18.17 13.37 8.95
N LEU A 494 -18.02 12.08 9.23
CA LEU A 494 -18.56 11.48 10.46
C LEU A 494 -17.81 11.91 11.73
N GLY A 495 -16.60 12.46 11.58
CA GLY A 495 -15.71 12.87 12.67
C GLY A 495 -16.37 13.83 13.65
N ASP A 496 -17.04 14.87 13.15
CA ASP A 496 -17.75 15.88 13.95
C ASP A 496 -18.87 15.26 14.81
N ILE A 497 -19.67 14.34 14.24
CA ILE A 497 -20.74 13.67 14.96
C ILE A 497 -20.16 12.87 16.14
N PHE A 498 -19.09 12.12 15.89
CA PHE A 498 -18.45 11.32 16.93
C PHE A 498 -17.71 12.19 17.95
N ALA A 499 -17.11 13.30 17.54
CA ALA A 499 -16.46 14.25 18.45
C ALA A 499 -17.46 14.84 19.45
N MET A 500 -18.73 15.01 19.06
CA MET A 500 -19.82 15.40 19.97
C MET A 500 -20.39 14.26 20.83
N GLY A 501 -19.91 13.03 20.65
CA GLY A 501 -20.47 11.85 21.30
C GLY A 501 -21.82 11.41 20.73
N GLY A 502 -22.17 11.87 19.53
CA GLY A 502 -23.41 11.56 18.85
C GLY A 502 -23.38 10.23 18.09
N GLU A 503 -24.58 9.75 17.76
CA GLU A 503 -24.81 8.59 16.91
C GLU A 503 -25.16 9.06 15.49
N ALA A 504 -24.49 8.55 14.46
CA ALA A 504 -24.79 8.92 13.08
C ALA A 504 -26.16 8.35 12.65
N GLN A 505 -26.92 9.14 11.89
CA GLN A 505 -28.27 8.77 11.45
C GLN A 505 -28.39 8.75 9.93
N SER A 506 -28.11 9.87 9.27
CA SER A 506 -28.30 10.00 7.82
C SER A 506 -27.23 10.90 7.19
N ALA A 507 -26.91 10.67 5.92
CA ALA A 507 -26.00 11.47 5.13
C ALA A 507 -26.59 11.83 3.75
N THR A 508 -26.28 13.02 3.25
CA THR A 508 -26.44 13.37 1.83
C THR A 508 -25.08 13.65 1.21
N ALA A 509 -24.82 13.10 0.03
CA ALA A 509 -23.53 13.21 -0.64
C ALA A 509 -23.46 14.45 -1.55
N ILE A 510 -22.30 15.10 -1.62
CA ILE A 510 -21.96 16.09 -2.66
C ILE A 510 -20.71 15.59 -3.37
N ALA A 511 -20.86 15.19 -4.63
CA ALA A 511 -19.80 14.58 -5.42
C ALA A 511 -19.45 15.43 -6.64
N THR A 512 -18.15 15.56 -6.93
CA THR A 512 -17.63 16.08 -8.20
C THR A 512 -16.80 14.99 -8.87
N VAL A 513 -17.11 14.65 -10.13
CA VAL A 513 -16.42 13.60 -10.89
C VAL A 513 -15.75 14.19 -12.13
N PRO A 514 -14.50 13.81 -12.45
CA PRO A 514 -13.86 14.22 -13.70
C PRO A 514 -14.63 13.77 -14.95
N PRO A 515 -14.68 14.60 -16.00
CA PRO A 515 -15.35 14.23 -17.25
C PRO A 515 -14.59 13.11 -17.98
N GLY A 516 -15.33 12.31 -18.74
CA GLY A 516 -14.80 11.20 -19.54
C GLY A 516 -15.92 10.48 -20.28
N LEU A 517 -15.60 9.33 -20.88
CA LEU A 517 -16.64 8.44 -21.41
C LEU A 517 -17.61 8.02 -20.31
N GLU A 518 -18.86 7.73 -20.66
CA GLU A 518 -19.88 7.36 -19.66
C GLU A 518 -19.45 6.20 -18.77
N SER A 519 -18.84 5.16 -19.36
CA SER A 519 -18.33 3.99 -18.64
C SER A 519 -17.22 4.35 -17.64
N GLN A 520 -16.43 5.37 -17.94
CA GLN A 520 -15.30 5.84 -17.14
C GLN A 520 -15.76 6.66 -15.94
N VAL A 521 -16.78 7.50 -16.17
CA VAL A 521 -17.47 8.25 -15.12
C VAL A 521 -18.23 7.29 -14.20
N GLU A 522 -18.93 6.31 -14.77
CA GLU A 522 -19.66 5.27 -14.04
C GLU A 522 -18.74 4.48 -13.10
N GLU A 523 -17.63 3.94 -13.60
CA GLU A 523 -16.67 3.17 -12.80
C GLU A 523 -16.07 4.02 -11.68
N THR A 524 -15.70 5.28 -11.97
CA THR A 524 -15.13 6.19 -10.96
C THR A 524 -16.13 6.48 -9.86
N LEU A 525 -17.39 6.72 -10.22
CA LEU A 525 -18.47 7.00 -9.28
C LEU A 525 -18.85 5.76 -8.46
N LEU A 526 -18.95 4.58 -9.08
CA LEU A 526 -19.21 3.31 -8.41
C LEU A 526 -18.14 3.04 -7.35
N GLN A 527 -16.86 3.09 -7.73
CA GLN A 527 -15.75 2.85 -6.80
C GLN A 527 -15.81 3.83 -5.62
N MET A 528 -15.99 5.12 -5.89
CA MET A 528 -16.05 6.16 -4.88
C MET A 528 -17.22 6.00 -3.91
N MET A 529 -18.43 5.82 -4.44
CA MET A 529 -19.63 5.70 -3.61
C MET A 529 -19.68 4.37 -2.86
N ALA A 530 -19.20 3.27 -3.44
CA ALA A 530 -19.10 1.99 -2.73
C ALA A 530 -18.21 2.10 -1.49
N GLY A 531 -17.04 2.75 -1.60
CA GLY A 531 -16.16 2.96 -0.47
C GLY A 531 -16.79 3.87 0.61
N ALA A 532 -17.46 4.94 0.20
CA ALA A 532 -18.14 5.81 1.15
C ALA A 532 -19.30 5.11 1.88
N VAL A 533 -20.15 4.38 1.15
CA VAL A 533 -21.32 3.70 1.72
C VAL A 533 -20.91 2.56 2.64
N GLU A 534 -19.80 1.86 2.38
CA GLU A 534 -19.27 0.87 3.32
C GLU A 534 -19.01 1.48 4.70
N VAL A 535 -18.33 2.64 4.75
CA VAL A 535 -18.05 3.37 6.00
C VAL A 535 -19.32 3.93 6.64
N LEU A 536 -20.25 4.49 5.85
CA LEU A 536 -21.53 4.97 6.36
C LEU A 536 -22.35 3.84 6.98
N ASN A 537 -22.41 2.68 6.33
CA ASN A 537 -23.11 1.49 6.82
C ASN A 537 -22.47 0.95 8.10
N GLU A 538 -21.14 0.87 8.18
CA GLU A 538 -20.41 0.49 9.41
C GLU A 538 -20.70 1.43 10.60
N ALA A 539 -21.05 2.68 10.32
CA ALA A 539 -21.48 3.68 11.30
C ALA A 539 -22.99 3.68 11.58
N GLY A 540 -23.78 2.86 10.87
CA GLY A 540 -25.24 2.87 10.93
C GLY A 540 -25.86 4.15 10.33
N CYS A 541 -25.13 4.88 9.49
CA CYS A 541 -25.58 6.12 8.86
C CYS A 541 -26.17 5.82 7.47
N ALA A 542 -27.47 6.10 7.28
CA ALA A 542 -28.11 5.87 6.00
C ALA A 542 -27.72 6.96 4.98
N LEU A 543 -27.23 6.59 3.80
CA LEU A 543 -27.17 7.53 2.68
C LEU A 543 -28.60 7.75 2.17
N VAL A 544 -29.11 8.98 2.25
CA VAL A 544 -30.53 9.28 1.95
C VAL A 544 -30.72 10.16 0.71
N GLY A 545 -29.64 10.63 0.09
CA GLY A 545 -29.70 11.46 -1.11
C GLY A 545 -28.34 12.07 -1.47
N GLY A 546 -28.33 12.96 -2.45
CA GLY A 546 -27.13 13.70 -2.80
C GLY A 546 -27.18 14.48 -4.11
N HIS A 547 -26.08 15.15 -4.41
CA HIS A 547 -25.86 15.91 -5.63
C HIS A 547 -24.54 15.49 -6.29
N SER A 548 -24.56 15.34 -7.61
CA SER A 548 -23.38 15.00 -8.42
C SER A 548 -23.14 16.09 -9.45
N GLY A 549 -21.91 16.57 -9.58
CA GLY A 549 -21.47 17.43 -10.67
C GLY A 549 -20.27 16.84 -11.39
N GLU A 550 -20.07 17.27 -12.62
CA GLU A 550 -18.82 17.07 -13.34
C GLU A 550 -17.91 18.27 -13.12
N GLY A 551 -16.63 18.00 -12.86
CA GLY A 551 -15.65 19.04 -12.59
C GLY A 551 -14.24 18.51 -12.71
N ARG A 552 -13.26 19.42 -12.81
CA ARG A 552 -11.88 19.05 -13.14
C ARG A 552 -11.24 18.12 -12.10
N GLU A 553 -11.50 18.35 -10.81
CA GLU A 553 -10.95 17.54 -9.74
C GLU A 553 -12.02 16.65 -9.13
N LEU A 554 -11.67 15.38 -8.88
CA LEU A 554 -12.52 14.48 -8.09
C LEU A 554 -12.67 15.08 -6.69
N ALA A 555 -13.90 15.21 -6.20
CA ALA A 555 -14.17 15.71 -4.86
C ALA A 555 -15.42 15.03 -4.29
N LEU A 556 -15.46 14.92 -2.97
CA LEU A 556 -16.56 14.28 -2.26
C LEU A 556 -16.71 14.93 -0.89
N GLY A 557 -17.95 15.03 -0.46
CA GLY A 557 -18.32 15.50 0.85
C GLY A 557 -19.68 14.98 1.25
N PHE A 558 -20.01 15.15 2.51
CA PHE A 558 -21.28 14.73 3.08
C PHE A 558 -21.81 15.81 4.00
N ALA A 559 -23.10 16.10 3.88
CA ALA A 559 -23.85 16.68 5.00
C ALA A 559 -24.40 15.52 5.83
N ILE A 560 -24.10 15.51 7.12
CA ILE A 560 -24.42 14.40 8.02
C ILE A 560 -25.29 14.90 9.17
N ASN A 561 -26.35 14.14 9.45
CA ASN A 561 -27.17 14.27 10.63
C ASN A 561 -26.83 13.13 11.61
N GLY A 562 -26.63 13.50 12.87
CA GLY A 562 -26.51 12.59 14.00
C GLY A 562 -27.49 12.93 15.11
N LEU A 563 -27.54 12.07 16.12
CA LEU A 563 -28.48 12.17 17.24
C LEU A 563 -27.70 12.21 18.55
N ILE A 564 -28.06 13.13 19.43
CA ILE A 564 -27.61 13.22 20.83
C ILE A 564 -28.82 13.24 21.77
N ASP A 565 -28.56 13.09 23.07
CA ASP A 565 -29.56 13.34 24.11
C ASP A 565 -29.94 14.83 24.14
N GLU A 566 -31.25 15.15 24.17
CA GLU A 566 -31.72 16.55 24.15
C GLU A 566 -31.38 17.32 25.44
N GLY A 567 -31.20 16.59 26.56
CA GLY A 567 -30.71 17.13 27.83
C GLY A 567 -29.20 17.36 27.85
N LEU A 568 -28.51 17.12 26.71
CA LEU A 568 -27.07 17.26 26.53
C LEU A 568 -26.22 16.33 27.42
N ALA A 569 -26.83 15.31 28.02
CA ALA A 569 -26.12 14.32 28.83
C ALA A 569 -25.14 13.53 27.95
N GLY A 570 -23.86 13.53 28.33
CA GLY A 570 -22.80 12.82 27.61
C GLY A 570 -22.37 13.45 26.28
N VAL A 571 -22.88 14.65 25.94
CA VAL A 571 -22.43 15.42 24.78
C VAL A 571 -21.02 15.96 25.06
N MET A 572 -20.10 15.71 24.13
CA MET A 572 -18.72 16.16 24.26
C MET A 572 -18.51 17.44 23.45
N CYS A 573 -18.54 18.58 24.11
CA CYS A 573 -18.28 19.87 23.46
C CYS A 573 -16.78 20.18 23.41
N LYS A 574 -16.38 21.18 22.63
CA LYS A 574 -15.01 21.73 22.68
C LYS A 574 -14.69 22.40 24.03
N GLY A 575 -15.72 22.91 24.71
CA GLY A 575 -15.61 23.48 26.06
C GLY A 575 -15.88 22.44 27.14
N GLY A 576 -15.36 22.69 28.36
CA GLY A 576 -15.57 21.85 29.54
C GLY A 576 -14.30 21.29 30.16
N MET A 577 -13.13 21.60 29.59
CA MET A 577 -11.83 21.20 30.13
C MET A 577 -11.65 21.69 31.57
N ARG A 578 -11.09 20.85 32.44
CA ARG A 578 -10.87 21.18 33.85
C ARG A 578 -9.39 21.13 34.21
N PRO A 579 -8.87 22.06 35.03
CA PRO A 579 -7.50 21.99 35.50
C PRO A 579 -7.19 20.62 36.12
N GLY A 580 -6.08 20.01 35.70
CA GLY A 580 -5.66 18.67 36.13
C GLY A 580 -6.05 17.55 35.17
N ASP A 581 -7.03 17.75 34.28
CA ASP A 581 -7.35 16.78 33.24
C ASP A 581 -6.13 16.50 32.34
N GLN A 582 -6.07 15.29 31.79
CA GLN A 582 -5.05 14.86 30.85
C GLN A 582 -5.55 15.03 29.42
N LEU A 583 -4.67 15.48 28.53
CA LEU A 583 -4.95 15.62 27.11
C LEU A 583 -4.63 14.31 26.40
N ILE A 584 -5.65 13.62 25.94
CA ILE A 584 -5.52 12.35 25.22
C ILE A 584 -5.73 12.59 23.73
N LEU A 585 -4.79 12.09 22.92
CA LEU A 585 -4.89 12.10 21.47
C LEU A 585 -5.05 10.67 20.96
N GLY A 586 -6.14 10.41 20.22
CA GLY A 586 -6.53 9.06 19.81
C GLY A 586 -5.76 8.49 18.61
N LYS A 587 -5.21 9.35 17.73
CA LYS A 587 -4.45 8.94 16.53
C LYS A 587 -3.20 9.79 16.35
N PRO A 588 -2.16 9.28 15.67
CA PRO A 588 -0.97 10.07 15.40
C PRO A 588 -1.26 11.25 14.44
N ILE A 589 -0.46 12.30 14.53
CA ILE A 589 -0.49 13.46 13.61
C ILE A 589 0.60 13.38 12.54
N GLY A 590 0.46 14.20 11.50
CA GLY A 590 1.44 14.38 10.44
C GLY A 590 0.91 14.10 9.03
N THR A 591 -0.41 13.96 8.85
CA THR A 591 -0.98 13.64 7.54
C THR A 591 -0.71 14.75 6.52
N GLY A 592 -0.73 16.03 6.94
CA GLY A 592 -0.59 17.17 6.04
C GLY A 592 0.80 17.23 5.37
N THR A 593 1.86 17.14 6.16
CA THR A 593 3.25 17.13 5.66
C THR A 593 3.54 15.90 4.81
N LEU A 594 3.02 14.73 5.18
CA LEU A 594 3.22 13.49 4.42
C LEU A 594 2.47 13.51 3.09
N LEU A 595 1.24 14.03 3.04
CA LEU A 595 0.50 14.21 1.79
C LEU A 595 1.16 15.28 0.89
N ALA A 596 1.72 16.34 1.47
CA ALA A 596 2.53 17.30 0.72
C ALA A 596 3.80 16.65 0.11
N ALA A 597 4.45 15.76 0.85
CA ALA A 597 5.59 14.99 0.37
C ALA A 597 5.18 13.96 -0.69
N HIS A 598 4.02 13.30 -0.54
CA HIS A 598 3.46 12.39 -1.54
C HIS A 598 3.26 13.08 -2.87
N ALA A 599 2.59 14.24 -2.85
CA ALA A 599 2.33 15.04 -4.04
C ALA A 599 3.62 15.45 -4.76
N ARG A 600 4.74 15.58 -4.04
CA ARG A 600 6.08 15.93 -4.58
C ARG A 600 6.95 14.72 -4.92
N LEU A 601 6.44 13.49 -4.80
CA LEU A 601 7.20 12.25 -4.93
C LEU A 601 8.41 12.17 -3.98
N GLN A 602 8.28 12.77 -2.79
CA GLN A 602 9.29 12.82 -1.73
C GLN A 602 8.90 12.00 -0.49
N ALA A 603 7.71 11.41 -0.47
CA ALA A 603 7.34 10.43 0.55
C ALA A 603 7.74 9.00 0.14
N LYS A 604 8.09 8.17 1.12
CA LYS A 604 8.19 6.73 0.94
C LYS A 604 6.79 6.11 0.93
N GLY A 605 6.57 5.10 0.09
CA GLY A 605 5.26 4.46 -0.09
C GLY A 605 4.68 3.89 1.20
N ARG A 606 5.52 3.34 2.10
CA ARG A 606 5.07 2.88 3.44
C ARG A 606 4.52 4.00 4.32
N TRP A 607 5.09 5.20 4.25
CA TRP A 607 4.59 6.32 5.05
C TRP A 607 3.19 6.70 4.59
N ILE A 608 2.94 6.62 3.29
CA ILE A 608 1.63 6.90 2.71
C ILE A 608 0.63 5.78 3.01
N ASP A 609 1.08 4.53 3.00
CA ASP A 609 0.23 3.42 3.47
C ASP A 609 -0.22 3.62 4.93
N ASP A 610 0.67 4.06 5.82
CA ASP A 610 0.35 4.34 7.23
C ASP A 610 -0.57 5.56 7.39
N VAL A 611 -0.36 6.62 6.58
CA VAL A 611 -1.24 7.78 6.52
C VAL A 611 -2.65 7.35 6.12
N LEU A 612 -2.77 6.56 5.05
CA LEU A 612 -4.06 6.07 4.56
C LEU A 612 -4.76 5.18 5.59
N ALA A 613 -4.04 4.24 6.21
CA ALA A 613 -4.60 3.40 7.27
C ALA A 613 -5.09 4.22 8.48
N SER A 614 -4.37 5.27 8.87
CA SER A 614 -4.78 6.17 9.95
C SER A 614 -6.06 6.97 9.60
N MET A 615 -6.20 7.38 8.34
CA MET A 615 -7.38 8.12 7.85
C MET A 615 -8.60 7.21 7.65
N GLU A 616 -8.40 5.92 7.38
CA GLU A 616 -9.48 4.91 7.29
C GLU A 616 -10.02 4.46 8.65
N GLN A 617 -9.24 4.59 9.72
CA GLN A 617 -9.69 4.20 11.05
C GLN A 617 -10.79 5.14 11.54
N SER A 618 -12.01 4.64 11.75
CA SER A 618 -13.12 5.47 12.26
C SER A 618 -12.85 6.00 13.68
N ASN A 619 -13.40 7.18 14.02
CA ASN A 619 -13.37 7.73 15.38
C ASN A 619 -14.53 7.22 16.28
N ARG A 620 -15.46 6.41 15.75
CA ARG A 620 -16.68 5.97 16.46
C ARG A 620 -16.42 5.27 17.79
N LEU A 621 -15.50 4.30 17.79
CA LEU A 621 -15.17 3.54 19.01
C LEU A 621 -14.34 4.38 19.98
N ALA A 622 -13.43 5.22 19.48
CA ALA A 622 -12.68 6.17 20.31
C ALA A 622 -13.60 7.15 21.03
N ALA A 623 -14.59 7.73 20.34
CA ALA A 623 -15.57 8.63 20.94
C ALA A 623 -16.34 7.99 22.09
N SER A 624 -16.83 6.75 21.87
CA SER A 624 -17.56 6.01 22.91
C SER A 624 -16.67 5.72 24.12
N CYS A 625 -15.44 5.26 23.89
CA CYS A 625 -14.45 5.02 24.94
C CYS A 625 -14.11 6.28 25.74
N LEU A 626 -13.91 7.43 25.06
CA LEU A 626 -13.61 8.71 25.70
C LEU A 626 -14.77 9.16 26.60
N ARG A 627 -16.00 9.08 26.10
CA ARG A 627 -17.22 9.41 26.86
C ARG A 627 -17.38 8.52 28.10
N GLU A 628 -17.19 7.21 27.97
CA GLU A 628 -17.26 6.24 29.08
C GLU A 628 -16.21 6.51 30.17
N HIS A 629 -15.06 7.08 29.80
CA HIS A 629 -14.01 7.45 30.74
C HIS A 629 -14.15 8.89 31.27
N GLY A 630 -15.27 9.55 30.99
CA GLY A 630 -15.60 10.86 31.54
C GLY A 630 -14.90 12.02 30.85
N ALA A 631 -14.67 11.93 29.54
CA ALA A 631 -14.13 13.06 28.77
C ALA A 631 -14.95 14.34 29.02
N THR A 632 -14.24 15.41 29.39
CA THR A 632 -14.83 16.70 29.78
C THR A 632 -14.92 17.67 28.61
N ALA A 633 -14.08 17.48 27.59
CA ALA A 633 -14.14 18.18 26.31
C ALA A 633 -13.56 17.28 25.21
N CYS A 634 -14.01 17.45 23.97
CA CYS A 634 -13.52 16.71 22.81
C CYS A 634 -13.62 17.54 21.53
N THR A 635 -12.71 17.27 20.59
CA THR A 635 -12.76 17.72 19.20
C THR A 635 -12.09 16.69 18.32
N ASP A 636 -12.46 16.61 17.05
CA ASP A 636 -11.68 15.94 16.03
C ASP A 636 -10.59 16.87 15.47
N LEU A 637 -9.46 16.30 15.06
CA LEU A 637 -8.37 17.08 14.47
C LEU A 637 -8.49 17.12 12.94
N THR A 638 -8.64 18.33 12.42
CA THR A 638 -8.81 18.64 10.98
C THR A 638 -7.86 19.76 10.52
N GLY A 639 -8.33 20.67 9.66
CA GLY A 639 -7.51 21.64 8.92
C GLY A 639 -6.70 22.64 9.77
N PHE A 640 -7.12 22.94 11.00
CA PHE A 640 -6.38 23.88 11.86
C PHE A 640 -5.21 23.25 12.63
N GLY A 641 -5.01 21.93 12.49
CA GLY A 641 -3.97 21.20 13.18
C GLY A 641 -4.20 21.12 14.70
N LEU A 642 -3.28 20.46 15.40
CA LEU A 642 -3.39 20.23 16.84
C LEU A 642 -3.50 21.54 17.63
N LEU A 643 -2.65 22.52 17.32
CA LEU A 643 -2.62 23.78 18.06
C LEU A 643 -3.89 24.60 17.86
N GLY A 644 -4.43 24.68 16.64
CA GLY A 644 -5.62 25.47 16.37
C GLY A 644 -6.83 24.95 17.14
N HIS A 645 -7.07 23.65 17.08
CA HIS A 645 -8.15 22.99 17.81
C HIS A 645 -7.97 23.11 19.33
N LEU A 646 -6.75 22.92 19.86
CA LEU A 646 -6.50 23.06 21.29
C LEU A 646 -6.76 24.50 21.78
N VAL A 647 -6.38 25.53 21.00
CA VAL A 647 -6.65 26.93 21.34
C VAL A 647 -8.16 27.23 21.39
N GLU A 648 -8.97 26.60 20.54
CA GLU A 648 -10.43 26.72 20.62
C GLU A 648 -10.96 26.11 21.92
N MET A 649 -10.48 24.92 22.28
CA MET A 649 -10.92 24.21 23.49
C MET A 649 -10.53 24.95 24.78
N THR A 650 -9.30 25.45 24.87
CA THR A 650 -8.84 26.18 26.06
C THR A 650 -9.59 27.50 26.25
N ARG A 651 -9.83 28.24 25.17
CA ARG A 651 -10.65 29.47 25.20
C ARG A 651 -12.09 29.20 25.60
N ALA A 652 -12.72 28.16 25.04
CA ALA A 652 -14.09 27.80 25.37
C ALA A 652 -14.23 27.35 26.84
N SER A 653 -13.15 26.89 27.46
CA SER A 653 -13.14 26.37 28.82
C SER A 653 -12.58 27.37 29.86
N GLY A 654 -11.97 28.48 29.43
CA GLY A 654 -11.33 29.45 30.34
C GLY A 654 -10.15 28.88 31.10
N VAL A 655 -9.35 28.02 30.46
CA VAL A 655 -8.19 27.32 31.05
C VAL A 655 -6.97 27.44 30.16
N ASP A 656 -5.82 27.01 30.66
CA ASP A 656 -4.58 26.86 29.89
C ASP A 656 -4.28 25.37 29.64
N ALA A 657 -3.29 25.06 28.81
CA ALA A 657 -2.84 23.70 28.56
C ALA A 657 -1.31 23.60 28.44
N GLU A 658 -0.75 22.49 28.92
CA GLU A 658 0.64 22.08 28.67
C GLU A 658 0.67 20.96 27.64
N ILE A 659 1.59 21.04 26.67
CA ILE A 659 1.88 19.98 25.70
C ILE A 659 3.31 19.51 25.85
N ASP A 660 3.49 18.20 25.95
CA ASP A 660 4.79 17.52 25.89
C ASP A 660 5.07 17.09 24.45
N LEU A 661 6.06 17.74 23.81
CA LEU A 661 6.38 17.48 22.41
C LEU A 661 6.96 16.08 22.16
N ALA A 662 7.58 15.47 23.17
CA ALA A 662 8.15 14.13 23.07
C ALA A 662 7.06 13.06 23.22
N ALA A 663 5.95 13.37 23.88
CA ALA A 663 4.80 12.48 24.02
C ALA A 663 3.87 12.47 22.79
N LEU A 664 4.05 13.39 21.83
CA LEU A 664 3.19 13.47 20.64
C LEU A 664 3.31 12.19 19.78
N PRO A 665 2.20 11.48 19.55
CA PRO A 665 2.18 10.39 18.59
C PRO A 665 2.27 10.96 17.17
N VAL A 666 3.31 10.62 16.43
CA VAL A 666 3.55 11.09 15.06
C VAL A 666 3.60 9.93 14.07
N LEU A 667 3.18 10.19 12.83
CA LEU A 667 3.31 9.24 11.73
C LEU A 667 4.78 9.11 11.30
N GLU A 668 5.18 7.91 10.84
CA GLU A 668 6.55 7.70 10.33
C GLU A 668 6.80 8.66 9.16
N GLY A 669 7.97 9.30 9.15
CA GLY A 669 8.36 10.25 8.12
C GLY A 669 7.85 11.68 8.34
N ALA A 670 6.84 11.92 9.20
CA ALA A 670 6.28 13.27 9.37
C ALA A 670 7.31 14.29 9.89
N ALA A 671 8.10 13.91 10.90
CA ALA A 671 9.18 14.75 11.41
C ALA A 671 10.29 14.95 10.34
N GLU A 672 10.59 13.92 9.55
CA GLU A 672 11.60 13.97 8.48
C GLU A 672 11.17 14.93 7.35
N THR A 673 9.93 14.82 6.87
CA THR A 673 9.40 15.68 5.81
C THR A 673 9.23 17.11 6.29
N SER A 674 8.78 17.31 7.53
CA SER A 674 8.68 18.65 8.12
C SER A 674 10.04 19.30 8.30
N ALA A 675 11.06 18.57 8.77
CA ALA A 675 12.43 19.07 8.89
C ALA A 675 13.03 19.43 7.53
N ALA A 676 12.65 18.71 6.46
CA ALA A 676 13.02 19.04 5.08
C ALA A 676 12.25 20.24 4.49
N GLY A 677 11.38 20.91 5.27
CA GLY A 677 10.57 22.04 4.81
C GLY A 677 9.40 21.65 3.91
N ILE A 678 9.04 20.35 3.86
CA ILE A 678 7.92 19.87 3.08
C ILE A 678 6.64 20.00 3.91
N LEU A 679 6.00 21.15 3.79
CA LEU A 679 4.81 21.50 4.57
C LEU A 679 3.55 21.53 3.68
N SER A 680 2.39 21.26 4.30
CA SER A 680 1.09 21.46 3.67
C SER A 680 0.86 22.94 3.33
N SER A 681 0.04 23.22 2.30
CA SER A 681 -0.27 24.58 1.85
C SER A 681 -0.99 25.43 2.90
N LEU A 682 -1.72 24.82 3.84
CA LEU A 682 -2.41 25.53 4.93
C LEU A 682 -1.52 25.78 6.15
N GLN A 683 -0.43 25.02 6.30
CA GLN A 683 0.46 25.12 7.46
C GLN A 683 0.97 26.55 7.73
N PRO A 684 1.38 27.35 6.71
CA PRO A 684 1.85 28.72 6.96
C PRO A 684 0.79 29.63 7.60
N ALA A 685 -0.49 29.39 7.32
CA ALA A 685 -1.58 30.10 7.97
C ALA A 685 -1.74 29.65 9.43
N ASN A 686 -1.71 28.33 9.68
CA ASN A 686 -1.76 27.76 11.04
C ASN A 686 -0.58 28.21 11.90
N LEU A 687 0.62 28.38 11.32
CA LEU A 687 1.81 28.87 12.04
C LEU A 687 1.61 30.24 12.70
N ARG A 688 0.66 31.06 12.21
CA ARG A 688 0.30 32.35 12.84
C ARG A 688 -0.24 32.15 14.26
N LEU A 689 -0.78 30.97 14.58
CA LEU A 689 -1.24 30.59 15.92
C LEU A 689 -0.10 30.39 16.92
N ARG A 690 1.16 30.40 16.50
CA ARG A 690 2.33 30.33 17.42
C ARG A 690 2.32 31.42 18.50
N ARG A 691 1.60 32.52 18.27
CA ARG A 691 1.38 33.59 19.27
C ARG A 691 0.63 33.12 20.52
N ALA A 692 -0.04 31.96 20.45
CA ALA A 692 -0.72 31.34 21.57
C ALA A 692 0.19 30.42 22.39
N LEU A 693 1.48 30.31 22.04
CA LEU A 693 2.45 29.42 22.69
C LEU A 693 3.39 30.18 23.65
N ARG A 694 3.69 29.55 24.78
CA ARG A 694 4.75 29.91 25.75
C ARG A 694 5.79 28.78 25.81
N GLY A 695 6.99 29.10 26.31
CA GLY A 695 8.09 28.11 26.39
C GLY A 695 8.73 27.79 25.04
N THR A 696 8.65 28.70 24.05
CA THR A 696 9.06 28.38 22.67
C THR A 696 10.57 28.34 22.40
N GLU A 697 11.40 28.85 23.32
CA GLU A 697 12.85 29.01 23.09
C GLU A 697 13.56 27.66 22.92
N SER A 698 13.31 26.71 23.81
CA SER A 698 13.81 25.33 23.69
C SER A 698 12.97 24.49 22.73
N ALA A 699 11.66 24.73 22.65
CA ALA A 699 10.74 23.90 21.88
C ALA A 699 10.94 23.98 20.35
N ARG A 700 11.43 25.11 19.82
CA ARG A 700 11.59 25.31 18.36
C ARG A 700 12.57 24.35 17.70
N SER A 701 13.56 23.84 18.43
CA SER A 701 14.52 22.85 17.92
C SER A 701 13.99 21.42 17.95
N HIS A 702 12.86 21.18 18.63
CA HIS A 702 12.27 19.86 18.73
C HIS A 702 11.70 19.41 17.37
N PRO A 703 11.98 18.17 16.89
CA PRO A 703 11.53 17.69 15.58
C PRO A 703 10.01 17.78 15.35
N ASN A 704 9.23 17.63 16.43
CA ASN A 704 7.75 17.64 16.37
C ASN A 704 7.13 19.05 16.46
N TYR A 705 7.90 20.12 16.71
CA TYR A 705 7.34 21.45 16.93
C TYR A 705 6.51 21.94 15.73
N ALA A 706 7.03 21.76 14.51
CA ALA A 706 6.34 22.18 13.30
C ALA A 706 5.05 21.39 13.02
N LEU A 707 4.93 20.16 13.57
CA LEU A 707 3.76 19.30 13.42
C LEU A 707 2.55 19.80 14.23
N LEU A 708 2.75 20.63 15.25
CA LEU A 708 1.64 21.29 15.96
C LEU A 708 0.72 22.10 15.03
N PHE A 709 1.30 22.62 13.95
CA PHE A 709 0.63 23.49 12.97
C PHE A 709 0.20 22.72 11.72
N ASP A 710 0.53 21.43 11.62
CA ASP A 710 0.25 20.62 10.45
C ASP A 710 -1.27 20.35 10.35
N PRO A 711 -1.94 20.72 9.23
CA PRO A 711 -3.34 20.39 9.03
C PRO A 711 -3.52 18.88 8.95
N GLN A 712 -4.56 18.36 9.61
CA GLN A 712 -4.90 16.95 9.56
C GLN A 712 -6.09 16.71 8.61
N THR A 713 -6.09 15.55 7.95
CA THR A 713 -7.27 15.03 7.23
C THR A 713 -7.68 13.75 7.91
N ALA A 714 -8.94 13.65 8.34
CA ALA A 714 -9.49 12.49 9.05
C ALA A 714 -8.64 12.11 10.27
N GLY A 715 -8.26 13.13 11.06
CA GLY A 715 -7.41 12.97 12.23
C GLY A 715 -8.09 12.23 13.37
N GLY A 716 -7.36 12.09 14.48
CA GLY A 716 -7.91 11.52 15.71
C GLY A 716 -8.73 12.52 16.50
N LEU A 717 -9.38 12.01 17.54
CA LEU A 717 -9.99 12.85 18.57
C LEU A 717 -8.92 13.35 19.56
N LEU A 718 -9.01 14.62 19.90
CA LEU A 718 -8.32 15.25 21.03
C LEU A 718 -9.35 15.46 22.14
N ALA A 719 -9.08 14.90 23.31
CA ALA A 719 -10.00 14.99 24.45
C ALA A 719 -9.30 15.31 25.77
N SER A 720 -10.02 15.99 26.65
CA SER A 720 -9.65 16.22 28.03
C SER A 720 -10.31 15.15 28.90
N VAL A 721 -9.53 14.40 29.69
CA VAL A 721 -10.04 13.28 30.52
C VAL A 721 -9.51 13.41 31.96
N PRO A 722 -10.32 13.17 33.00
CA PRO A 722 -9.87 13.21 34.39
C PRO A 722 -8.62 12.36 34.63
N ALA A 723 -7.67 12.89 35.40
CA ALA A 723 -6.35 12.29 35.57
C ALA A 723 -6.38 10.85 36.08
N GLU A 724 -7.31 10.54 36.99
CA GLU A 724 -7.52 9.23 37.57
C GLU A 724 -8.09 8.20 36.57
N ARG A 725 -8.66 8.64 35.45
CA ARG A 725 -9.20 7.77 34.38
C ARG A 725 -8.29 7.68 33.15
N ALA A 726 -7.36 8.61 32.98
CA ALA A 726 -6.58 8.76 31.76
C ALA A 726 -5.78 7.49 31.37
N ALA A 727 -5.11 6.83 32.33
CA ALA A 727 -4.34 5.63 32.07
C ALA A 727 -5.21 4.44 31.60
N ALA A 728 -6.36 4.25 32.24
CA ALA A 728 -7.34 3.23 31.85
C ALA A 728 -7.94 3.53 30.47
N CYS A 729 -8.25 4.80 30.20
CA CYS A 729 -8.76 5.25 28.91
C CYS A 729 -7.77 4.95 27.76
N ILE A 730 -6.48 5.25 27.94
CA ILE A 730 -5.45 4.95 26.93
C ILE A 730 -5.32 3.44 26.70
N ALA A 731 -5.34 2.64 27.76
CA ALA A 731 -5.29 1.18 27.64
C ALA A 731 -6.51 0.64 26.87
N ALA A 732 -7.71 1.16 27.17
CA ALA A 732 -8.94 0.81 26.48
C ALA A 732 -8.90 1.21 25.00
N LEU A 733 -8.48 2.44 24.67
CA LEU A 733 -8.28 2.90 23.29
C LEU A 733 -7.32 1.99 22.52
N ARG A 734 -6.17 1.64 23.12
CA ARG A 734 -5.21 0.74 22.47
C ARG A 734 -5.78 -0.66 22.23
N SER A 735 -6.60 -1.17 23.16
CA SER A 735 -7.30 -2.46 23.00
C SER A 735 -8.34 -2.45 21.87
N LEU A 736 -8.94 -1.28 21.60
CA LEU A 736 -9.88 -1.05 20.48
C LEU A 736 -9.18 -0.82 19.13
N GLY A 737 -7.85 -0.95 19.08
CA GLY A 737 -7.06 -0.79 17.86
C GLY A 737 -6.44 0.60 17.67
N TYR A 738 -6.65 1.56 18.59
CA TYR A 738 -5.97 2.86 18.56
C TYR A 738 -4.57 2.76 19.18
N GLY A 739 -3.70 1.94 18.59
CA GLY A 739 -2.42 1.53 19.17
C GLY A 739 -1.44 2.67 19.49
N LYS A 740 -1.58 3.82 18.82
CA LYS A 740 -0.77 5.03 19.06
C LYS A 740 -1.46 6.08 19.93
N ALA A 741 -2.60 5.77 20.55
CA ALA A 741 -3.24 6.68 21.51
C ALA A 741 -2.29 7.00 22.68
N ALA A 742 -2.22 8.27 23.05
CA ALA A 742 -1.27 8.78 24.03
C ALA A 742 -1.83 9.97 24.82
N CYS A 743 -1.36 10.12 26.06
CA CYS A 743 -1.45 11.37 26.80
C CYS A 743 -0.36 12.31 26.28
N ILE A 744 -0.74 13.47 25.74
CA ILE A 744 0.17 14.44 25.12
C ILE A 744 0.43 15.66 26.00
N GLY A 745 -0.17 15.72 27.19
CA GLY A 745 -0.14 16.91 28.02
C GLY A 745 -1.23 16.94 29.08
N ARG A 746 -1.41 18.11 29.70
CA ARG A 746 -2.43 18.32 30.75
C ARG A 746 -3.06 19.69 30.67
N VAL A 747 -4.26 19.81 31.22
CA VAL A 747 -4.95 21.08 31.39
C VAL A 747 -4.43 21.78 32.63
N LEU A 748 -4.17 23.07 32.52
CA LEU A 748 -3.66 23.94 33.56
C LEU A 748 -4.73 24.93 34.02
N PRO A 749 -4.65 25.45 35.26
CA PRO A 749 -5.39 26.65 35.62
C PRO A 749 -5.06 27.82 34.66
N PRO A 750 -6.00 28.73 34.39
CA PRO A 750 -5.72 29.90 33.57
C PRO A 750 -4.63 30.76 34.21
N ALA A 751 -3.68 31.23 33.42
CA ALA A 751 -2.70 32.23 33.83
C ALA A 751 -3.09 33.62 33.31
N ASP A 752 -2.48 34.68 33.87
CA ASP A 752 -2.66 36.07 33.40
C ASP A 752 -2.01 36.36 32.03
N ASP A 753 -1.47 35.33 31.35
CA ASP A 753 -0.84 35.46 30.04
C ASP A 753 -1.87 35.32 28.90
N LEU A 754 -1.68 36.05 27.82
CA LEU A 754 -2.54 36.00 26.63
C LEU A 754 -2.35 34.70 25.82
N ALA A 755 -1.26 33.96 26.04
CA ALA A 755 -0.92 32.74 25.32
C ALA A 755 -1.30 31.47 26.11
N PRO A 756 -2.43 30.79 25.84
CA PRO A 756 -2.96 29.75 26.73
C PRO A 756 -2.19 28.42 26.71
N ILE A 757 -1.25 28.23 25.77
CA ILE A 757 -0.58 26.93 25.57
C ILE A 757 0.89 27.00 25.99
N HIS A 758 1.31 26.14 26.91
CA HIS A 758 2.69 25.97 27.35
C HIS A 758 3.32 24.74 26.67
N LEU A 759 4.54 24.87 26.14
CA LEU A 759 5.30 23.74 25.60
C LEU A 759 6.34 23.26 26.60
N LYS A 760 6.37 21.94 26.82
CA LYS A 760 7.35 21.25 27.66
C LYS A 760 8.36 20.49 26.82
#